data_AF-A0A8C1YGF6-F1
#
_entry.id   AF-A0A8C1YGF6-F1
#
_cell.length_a   1.000
_cell.length_b   1.000
_cell.length_c   1.000
_cell.angle_alpha   90.00
_cell.angle_beta   90.00
_cell.angle_gamma   90.00
#
_symmetry.space_group_name_H-M   'P 1'
#
loop_
_entity.id
_entity.type
_entity.pdbx_description
1 polymer ?
#
loop_
_entity_poly.entity_id
_entity_poly.type
_entity_poly.pdbx_seq_one_letter_code
_entity_poly.pdbx_strand_id
1 'polypeptide(L)'
;MACFPWRVFWIIQALVDVTLSQEIYAPHSIRIEGDLTLGGLFPVHARGVSGEPCGDIKKENGIHRLEAMLYALDQINSDDELLPNITLGARVLDTCSRDTYALEQSLTFVQALIQKDTSDVRCTNGEPPVFVKPEKVVGVIGASASSVSIMVANILRLFQIPQISYASTAPELSDDRRYDFFSRVVPPDSFQAQAMVDIVKLMGWNYVSTVASEGSYGEKGVEAFMQISREAGGICIAQSLKIPHDHKQADFDKIIRQLLETRHARAVIIFAYDEDIRGILNASKRADQVGHFLWIGSDSWGAKNSPIQGLEDAAIGAVTILPKRATVEAFDMYFTSRTLENNRRNVWFAEFWEENFNCKLMSSSKKEDTSRKCTGQERIGTDSKYEQEGKVQFVIDAVYAMAHALHNMQKDLCPDQSGVCGEMEHAGGKKLLKYIRSVSFNGSAGTSVTFNRNGDAPGRYDLFQYQMNINNTLGYKVIGQWTETLQLHIDEMQWPNGEMEIPSSVCSQPCKTGQRKKMVKGMPCCWLCEPCDGYQYQYDETSCKLCTYNMRPNGNRTGCQPIPIVKLEWHSPWAVIPVFLAMLGIIATIFVMATFIRYNDTPIVRASGRELSYVLLTGIFLCYIITFVMIATPDIAVCSFRRIFLGLGMCISYAALLTKTNRIYRIFEEGKKSVSPPKLISPTSQLAITSSLISVQLLGVLIWFGVDPPNTIIDYDEQKTINPDKARGVLKCDITDLQIICSLGYSILLMVTCTVYAIKTRGVPENFNEAKPIGFTMYTTCIVWLAFIPIFFGTAQSAEKLYIQTTTLTISMNLSASVALGMLYMPKVYVIIFHPELNVQKRKRSFKAVVTAATMSSRLSHKPSDRPNGEAKTELCENVDPNSKYFGSHERM
;
A
#
# COMPACT_ATOMS: atom_id res chain seq x y z
N MET A 1 6.69 -30.39 -85.50
CA MET A 1 5.62 -31.28 -84.99
C MET A 1 5.64 -31.22 -83.46
N ALA A 2 5.09 -30.15 -82.87
CA ALA A 2 4.94 -29.95 -81.42
C ALA A 2 4.16 -28.64 -81.17
N CYS A 3 2.85 -28.62 -81.43
CA CYS A 3 1.98 -27.48 -81.07
C CYS A 3 0.48 -27.84 -81.02
N PHE A 4 0.11 -29.12 -81.08
CA PHE A 4 -1.28 -29.54 -81.16
C PHE A 4 -1.95 -29.89 -79.80
N PRO A 5 -1.26 -30.39 -78.74
CA PRO A 5 -1.97 -30.82 -77.54
C PRO A 5 -2.37 -29.67 -76.60
N TRP A 6 -1.72 -28.51 -76.68
CA TRP A 6 -2.01 -27.38 -75.78
C TRP A 6 -3.28 -26.59 -76.16
N ARG A 7 -3.61 -26.49 -77.45
CA ARG A 7 -4.83 -25.78 -77.89
C ARG A 7 -6.10 -26.55 -77.56
N VAL A 8 -6.06 -27.89 -77.59
CA VAL A 8 -7.20 -28.73 -77.24
C VAL A 8 -7.47 -28.68 -75.73
N PHE A 9 -6.42 -28.62 -74.91
CA PHE A 9 -6.56 -28.49 -73.46
C PHE A 9 -7.17 -27.12 -73.07
N TRP A 10 -6.77 -26.03 -73.74
CA TRP A 10 -7.37 -24.71 -73.51
C TRP A 10 -8.82 -24.60 -73.97
N ILE A 11 -9.19 -25.26 -75.07
CA ILE A 11 -10.57 -25.24 -75.58
C ILE A 11 -11.47 -26.10 -74.68
N ILE A 12 -10.98 -27.23 -74.16
CA ILE A 12 -11.74 -28.07 -73.21
C ILE A 12 -11.84 -27.37 -71.85
N GLN A 13 -10.78 -26.71 -71.37
CA GLN A 13 -10.85 -25.89 -70.15
C GLN A 13 -11.83 -24.73 -70.32
N ALA A 14 -11.82 -24.02 -71.45
CA ALA A 14 -12.78 -22.95 -71.73
C ALA A 14 -14.21 -23.46 -71.90
N LEU A 15 -14.43 -24.66 -72.46
CA LEU A 15 -15.75 -25.29 -72.55
C LEU A 15 -16.24 -25.83 -71.19
N VAL A 16 -15.35 -26.28 -70.32
CA VAL A 16 -15.67 -26.66 -68.94
C VAL A 16 -15.95 -25.42 -68.08
N ASP A 17 -15.19 -24.35 -68.24
CA ASP A 17 -15.41 -23.09 -67.55
C ASP A 17 -16.70 -22.39 -68.03
N VAL A 18 -17.09 -22.56 -69.30
CA VAL A 18 -18.37 -22.07 -69.85
C VAL A 18 -19.56 -22.96 -69.47
N THR A 19 -19.38 -24.27 -69.28
CA THR A 19 -20.48 -25.16 -68.84
C THR A 19 -20.68 -25.15 -67.32
N LEU A 20 -19.66 -24.77 -66.53
CA LEU A 20 -19.76 -24.61 -65.08
C LEU A 20 -20.21 -23.21 -64.61
N SER A 21 -20.28 -22.23 -65.52
CA SER A 21 -20.68 -20.84 -65.21
C SER A 21 -22.12 -20.50 -65.58
N GLN A 22 -22.96 -21.51 -65.81
CA GLN A 22 -24.38 -21.36 -66.13
C GLN A 22 -25.31 -21.89 -65.03
N GLU A 23 -24.88 -21.89 -63.76
CA GLU A 23 -25.87 -21.77 -62.67
C GLU A 23 -26.39 -20.34 -62.65
N ILE A 24 -27.67 -20.22 -62.96
CA ILE A 24 -28.45 -18.99 -62.93
C ILE A 24 -28.33 -18.40 -61.52
N TYR A 25 -27.49 -17.37 -61.38
CA TYR A 25 -27.34 -16.53 -60.19
C TYR A 25 -28.63 -15.72 -59.99
N ALA A 26 -29.72 -16.38 -59.57
CA ALA A 26 -30.86 -15.70 -59.00
C ALA A 26 -30.46 -15.35 -57.56
N PRO A 27 -30.30 -14.07 -57.19
CA PRO A 27 -29.95 -13.72 -55.82
C PRO A 27 -31.07 -14.23 -54.90
N HIS A 28 -30.71 -15.08 -53.92
CA HIS A 28 -31.56 -15.48 -52.82
C HIS A 28 -32.04 -14.22 -52.08
N SER A 29 -33.16 -13.67 -52.50
CA SER A 29 -33.73 -12.42 -52.01
C SER A 29 -35.24 -12.53 -52.05
N ILE A 30 -35.91 -11.96 -51.04
CA ILE A 30 -37.38 -11.91 -51.03
C ILE A 30 -37.79 -10.60 -51.68
N ARG A 31 -38.76 -10.67 -52.59
CA ARG A 31 -39.36 -9.51 -53.25
C ARG A 31 -40.87 -9.52 -53.07
N ILE A 32 -41.40 -8.43 -52.54
CA ILE A 32 -42.83 -8.16 -52.37
C ILE A 32 -43.12 -6.85 -53.10
N GLU A 33 -44.03 -6.91 -54.05
CA GLU A 33 -44.44 -5.73 -54.83
C GLU A 33 -45.28 -4.78 -53.96
N GLY A 34 -45.12 -3.48 -54.21
CA GLY A 34 -45.90 -2.41 -53.60
C GLY A 34 -45.53 -1.06 -54.21
N ASP A 35 -46.33 -0.03 -53.93
CA ASP A 35 -46.12 1.33 -54.45
C ASP A 35 -44.79 1.93 -53.96
N LEU A 36 -44.40 1.61 -52.73
CA LEU A 36 -43.11 2.01 -52.15
C LEU A 36 -42.38 0.78 -51.60
N THR A 37 -41.11 0.60 -51.96
CA THR A 37 -40.33 -0.58 -51.54
C THR A 37 -39.36 -0.25 -50.40
N LEU A 38 -39.44 -1.03 -49.31
CA LEU A 38 -38.45 -1.00 -48.22
C LEU A 38 -37.38 -2.07 -48.40
N GLY A 39 -36.12 -1.72 -48.18
CA GLY A 39 -35.03 -2.69 -48.10
C GLY A 39 -34.99 -3.36 -46.73
N GLY A 40 -34.74 -4.66 -46.66
CA GLY A 40 -34.57 -5.41 -45.42
C GLY A 40 -33.22 -6.11 -45.38
N LEU A 41 -32.48 -5.95 -44.28
CA LEU A 41 -31.21 -6.64 -44.04
C LEU A 41 -31.29 -7.47 -42.75
N PHE A 42 -31.30 -8.79 -42.90
CA PHE A 42 -31.38 -9.73 -41.79
C PHE A 42 -30.23 -10.74 -41.81
N PRO A 43 -29.73 -11.19 -40.65
CA PRO A 43 -28.75 -12.27 -40.58
C PRO A 43 -29.46 -13.62 -40.64
N VAL A 44 -29.95 -13.99 -41.83
CA VAL A 44 -30.66 -15.26 -42.04
C VAL A 44 -29.72 -16.42 -41.77
N HIS A 45 -28.47 -16.32 -42.22
CA HIS A 45 -27.43 -17.31 -41.96
C HIS A 45 -26.35 -16.81 -40.98
N ALA A 46 -25.68 -17.77 -40.34
CA ALA A 46 -24.43 -17.58 -39.63
C ALA A 46 -23.29 -17.25 -40.61
N ARG A 47 -22.15 -16.85 -40.06
CA ARG A 47 -20.95 -16.61 -40.87
C ARG A 47 -20.40 -17.95 -41.35
N GLY A 48 -20.14 -18.06 -42.65
CA GLY A 48 -19.57 -19.27 -43.25
C GLY A 48 -18.11 -19.53 -42.84
N VAL A 49 -17.69 -20.79 -42.91
CA VAL A 49 -16.28 -21.19 -42.79
C VAL A 49 -15.47 -20.70 -44.00
N SER A 50 -14.14 -20.65 -43.88
CA SER A 50 -13.26 -20.14 -44.94
C SER A 50 -13.55 -20.78 -46.31
N GLY A 51 -14.08 -19.98 -47.25
CA GLY A 51 -14.42 -20.41 -48.61
C GLY A 51 -15.92 -20.31 -48.93
N GLU A 52 -16.79 -20.37 -47.92
CA GLU A 52 -18.24 -20.20 -48.08
C GLU A 52 -18.72 -18.85 -47.52
N PRO A 53 -19.63 -18.13 -48.21
CA PRO A 53 -20.08 -16.82 -47.75
C PRO A 53 -20.95 -16.90 -46.49
N CYS A 54 -21.74 -17.95 -46.36
CA CYS A 54 -22.79 -18.11 -45.35
C CYS A 54 -22.68 -19.50 -44.71
N GLY A 55 -23.06 -19.62 -43.43
CA GLY A 55 -23.11 -20.88 -42.69
C GLY A 55 -24.55 -21.31 -42.41
N ASP A 56 -24.78 -22.00 -41.29
CA ASP A 56 -26.09 -22.53 -40.92
C ASP A 56 -27.17 -21.45 -40.71
N ILE A 57 -28.43 -21.81 -40.94
CA ILE A 57 -29.58 -20.92 -40.79
C ILE A 57 -29.83 -20.54 -39.31
N LYS A 58 -30.05 -19.26 -39.06
CA LYS A 58 -30.37 -18.69 -37.74
C LYS A 58 -31.88 -18.64 -37.52
N LYS A 59 -32.40 -19.67 -36.83
CA LYS A 59 -33.82 -19.80 -36.45
C LYS A 59 -34.38 -18.52 -35.80
N GLU A 60 -33.88 -18.20 -34.60
CA GLU A 60 -34.38 -17.09 -33.80
C GLU A 60 -33.85 -15.74 -34.31
N ASN A 61 -32.52 -15.60 -34.40
CA ASN A 61 -31.87 -14.33 -34.71
C ASN A 61 -32.04 -13.86 -36.17
N GLY A 62 -32.43 -14.77 -37.08
CA GLY A 62 -32.61 -14.50 -38.50
C GLY A 62 -34.08 -14.54 -38.89
N ILE A 63 -34.68 -15.75 -38.89
CA ILE A 63 -36.01 -15.98 -39.45
C ILE A 63 -37.12 -15.28 -38.65
N HIS A 64 -37.09 -15.28 -37.31
CA HIS A 64 -38.11 -14.54 -36.54
C HIS A 64 -38.09 -13.04 -36.88
N ARG A 65 -36.90 -12.46 -37.02
CA ARG A 65 -36.73 -11.02 -37.34
C ARG A 65 -37.18 -10.70 -38.76
N LEU A 66 -36.85 -11.55 -39.72
CA LEU A 66 -37.29 -11.41 -41.10
C LEU A 66 -38.82 -11.48 -41.18
N GLU A 67 -39.42 -12.51 -40.58
CA GLU A 67 -40.87 -12.69 -40.56
C GLU A 67 -41.57 -11.56 -39.78
N ALA A 68 -40.93 -10.95 -38.79
CA ALA A 68 -41.46 -9.78 -38.09
C ALA A 68 -41.60 -8.56 -39.01
N MET A 69 -40.67 -8.34 -39.94
CA MET A 69 -40.82 -7.30 -40.96
C MET A 69 -41.97 -7.63 -41.91
N LEU A 70 -42.10 -8.88 -42.36
CA LEU A 70 -43.19 -9.28 -43.26
C LEU A 70 -44.56 -9.17 -42.58
N TYR A 71 -44.64 -9.56 -41.31
CA TYR A 71 -45.82 -9.37 -40.48
C TYR A 71 -46.20 -7.89 -40.35
N ALA A 72 -45.24 -7.02 -40.03
CA ALA A 72 -45.50 -5.59 -39.89
C ALA A 72 -46.02 -4.98 -41.21
N LEU A 73 -45.45 -5.37 -42.36
CA LEU A 73 -45.94 -4.94 -43.67
C LEU A 73 -47.39 -5.40 -43.92
N ASP A 74 -47.73 -6.65 -43.59
CA ASP A 74 -49.10 -7.14 -43.73
C ASP A 74 -50.09 -6.35 -42.86
N GLN A 75 -49.69 -6.01 -41.62
CA GLN A 75 -50.52 -5.21 -40.72
C GLN A 75 -50.72 -3.79 -41.25
N ILE A 76 -49.65 -3.14 -41.70
CA ILE A 76 -49.70 -1.76 -42.24
C ILE A 76 -50.53 -1.71 -43.53
N ASN A 77 -50.33 -2.67 -44.44
CA ASN A 77 -51.08 -2.71 -45.70
C ASN A 77 -52.57 -3.07 -45.51
N SER A 78 -52.95 -3.57 -44.33
CA SER A 78 -54.35 -3.85 -43.96
C SER A 78 -54.97 -2.74 -43.10
N ASP A 79 -54.21 -1.70 -42.76
CA ASP A 79 -54.63 -0.58 -41.92
C ASP A 79 -55.22 0.54 -42.80
N ASP A 80 -56.49 0.89 -42.56
CA ASP A 80 -57.18 1.94 -43.30
C ASP A 80 -56.77 3.37 -42.87
N GLU A 81 -56.16 3.53 -41.68
CA GLU A 81 -55.73 4.82 -41.15
C GLU A 81 -54.29 5.16 -41.54
N LEU A 82 -53.39 4.17 -41.52
CA LEU A 82 -51.97 4.35 -41.80
C LEU A 82 -51.64 4.02 -43.26
N LEU A 83 -51.28 5.06 -44.02
CA LEU A 83 -50.96 4.97 -45.47
C LEU A 83 -52.14 4.49 -46.35
N PRO A 84 -53.32 5.14 -46.28
CA PRO A 84 -54.46 4.73 -47.11
C PRO A 84 -54.13 4.86 -48.61
N ASN A 85 -54.52 3.85 -49.39
CA ASN A 85 -54.23 3.74 -50.83
C ASN A 85 -52.74 3.75 -51.20
N ILE A 86 -51.84 3.38 -50.28
CA ILE A 86 -50.42 3.16 -50.56
C ILE A 86 -50.03 1.79 -50.00
N THR A 87 -49.51 0.93 -50.86
CA THR A 87 -48.99 -0.38 -50.47
C THR A 87 -47.47 -0.33 -50.25
N LEU A 88 -47.01 -0.86 -49.12
CA LEU A 88 -45.59 -1.03 -48.83
C LEU A 88 -45.13 -2.41 -49.30
N GLY A 89 -44.22 -2.41 -50.27
CA GLY A 89 -43.47 -3.59 -50.72
C GLY A 89 -42.15 -3.73 -49.97
N ALA A 90 -41.44 -4.82 -50.24
CA ALA A 90 -40.15 -5.09 -49.60
C ALA A 90 -39.18 -5.86 -50.49
N ARG A 91 -37.89 -5.55 -50.30
CA ARG A 91 -36.77 -6.31 -50.85
C ARG A 91 -35.84 -6.72 -49.72
N VAL A 92 -35.87 -8.00 -49.36
CA VAL A 92 -35.12 -8.53 -48.21
C VAL A 92 -33.91 -9.33 -48.67
N LEU A 93 -32.75 -9.01 -48.10
CA LEU A 93 -31.46 -9.64 -48.39
C LEU A 93 -30.87 -10.25 -47.13
N ASP A 94 -30.12 -11.33 -47.32
CA ASP A 94 -29.33 -11.92 -46.26
C ASP A 94 -27.99 -11.18 -46.10
N THR A 95 -27.58 -11.02 -44.85
CA THR A 95 -26.28 -10.44 -44.47
C THR A 95 -25.24 -11.49 -44.14
N CYS A 96 -25.63 -12.75 -43.91
CA CYS A 96 -24.77 -13.86 -43.49
C CYS A 96 -23.87 -13.53 -42.28
N SER A 97 -24.34 -12.60 -41.44
CA SER A 97 -23.58 -12.06 -40.30
C SER A 97 -22.17 -11.58 -40.67
N ARG A 98 -21.94 -11.17 -41.92
CA ARG A 98 -20.63 -10.80 -42.48
C ARG A 98 -20.72 -9.45 -43.19
N ASP A 99 -19.89 -8.52 -42.75
CA ASP A 99 -19.88 -7.12 -43.21
C ASP A 99 -19.57 -6.97 -44.72
N THR A 100 -18.56 -7.67 -45.23
CA THR A 100 -18.16 -7.66 -46.64
C THR A 100 -19.26 -8.22 -47.56
N TYR A 101 -19.91 -9.31 -47.14
CA TYR A 101 -21.00 -9.92 -47.90
C TYR A 101 -22.23 -9.02 -47.91
N ALA A 102 -22.63 -8.51 -46.74
CA ALA A 102 -23.77 -7.59 -46.63
C ALA A 102 -23.56 -6.30 -47.42
N LEU A 103 -22.33 -5.79 -47.49
CA LEU A 103 -21.96 -4.63 -48.30
C LEU A 103 -22.21 -4.90 -49.79
N GLU A 104 -21.77 -6.05 -50.29
CA GLU A 104 -21.98 -6.49 -51.67
C GLU A 104 -23.48 -6.61 -51.99
N GLN A 105 -24.24 -7.25 -51.10
CA GLN A 105 -25.69 -7.38 -51.27
C GLN A 105 -26.39 -6.00 -51.26
N SER A 106 -25.95 -5.08 -50.39
CA SER A 106 -26.53 -3.74 -50.27
C SER A 106 -26.33 -2.87 -51.52
N LEU A 107 -25.34 -3.17 -52.39
CA LEU A 107 -25.21 -2.52 -53.69
C LEU A 107 -26.45 -2.73 -54.57
N THR A 108 -27.21 -3.81 -54.36
CA THR A 108 -28.43 -4.07 -55.14
C THR A 108 -29.58 -3.10 -54.81
N PHE A 109 -29.58 -2.47 -53.63
CA PHE A 109 -30.56 -1.44 -53.27
C PHE A 109 -30.39 -0.14 -54.05
N VAL A 110 -29.15 0.17 -54.45
CA VAL A 110 -28.82 1.43 -55.14
C VAL A 110 -28.80 1.29 -56.66
N GLN A 111 -28.91 0.06 -57.20
CA GLN A 111 -28.92 -0.20 -58.65
C GLN A 111 -29.96 0.62 -59.42
N ALA A 112 -31.12 0.91 -58.81
CA ALA A 112 -32.17 1.74 -59.40
C ALA A 112 -31.80 3.21 -59.55
N LEU A 113 -30.86 3.69 -58.72
CA LEU A 113 -30.42 5.08 -58.70
C LEU A 113 -29.19 5.32 -59.59
N ILE A 114 -28.52 4.25 -60.01
CA ILE A 114 -27.39 4.31 -60.94
C ILE A 114 -27.94 4.35 -62.36
N GLN A 115 -27.95 5.53 -62.98
CA GLN A 115 -28.31 5.67 -64.39
C GLN A 115 -27.37 4.84 -65.25
N LYS A 116 -27.90 3.81 -65.93
CA LYS A 116 -27.19 3.13 -67.01
C LYS A 116 -27.44 3.91 -68.29
N ASP A 117 -26.37 4.30 -68.98
CA ASP A 117 -26.48 4.84 -70.33
C ASP A 117 -26.85 3.70 -71.28
N THR A 118 -28.13 3.63 -71.66
CA THR A 118 -28.70 2.53 -72.45
C THR A 118 -28.66 2.79 -73.96
N SER A 119 -27.96 3.83 -74.39
CA SER A 119 -27.90 4.26 -75.79
C SER A 119 -27.23 3.24 -76.74
N ASP A 120 -26.36 2.37 -76.21
CA ASP A 120 -25.58 1.40 -76.98
C ASP A 120 -26.15 -0.02 -77.06
N VAL A 121 -27.22 -0.34 -76.32
CA VAL A 121 -27.77 -1.70 -76.27
C VAL A 121 -28.83 -1.87 -77.34
N ARG A 122 -28.58 -2.73 -78.33
CA ARG A 122 -29.56 -3.12 -79.36
C ARG A 122 -29.75 -4.63 -79.33
N CYS A 123 -31.00 -5.10 -79.33
CA CYS A 123 -31.28 -6.52 -79.45
C CYS A 123 -30.97 -7.00 -80.88
N THR A 124 -30.53 -8.25 -81.04
CA THR A 124 -30.14 -8.85 -82.33
C THR A 124 -31.28 -8.91 -83.35
N ASN A 125 -32.52 -8.81 -82.87
CA ASN A 125 -33.77 -8.76 -83.65
C ASN A 125 -34.22 -7.33 -83.99
N GLY A 126 -33.48 -6.27 -83.62
CA GLY A 126 -33.82 -4.87 -83.90
C GLY A 126 -34.93 -4.28 -83.04
N GLU A 127 -35.46 -5.04 -82.08
CA GLU A 127 -36.42 -4.56 -81.08
C GLU A 127 -35.72 -3.70 -80.01
N PRO A 128 -36.44 -2.74 -79.40
CA PRO A 128 -35.91 -2.02 -78.25
C PRO A 128 -35.66 -2.99 -77.08
N PRO A 129 -34.49 -2.93 -76.42
CA PRO A 129 -34.21 -3.77 -75.26
C PRO A 129 -35.23 -3.52 -74.14
N VAL A 130 -35.87 -4.58 -73.67
CA VAL A 130 -36.72 -4.54 -72.48
C VAL A 130 -35.83 -4.55 -71.25
N PHE A 131 -35.62 -3.37 -70.66
CA PHE A 131 -34.97 -3.27 -69.37
C PHE A 131 -36.00 -3.40 -68.25
N VAL A 132 -35.83 -4.40 -67.38
CA VAL A 132 -36.55 -4.43 -66.11
C VAL A 132 -36.06 -3.23 -65.30
N LYS A 133 -36.92 -2.25 -65.08
CA LYS A 133 -36.59 -1.10 -64.22
C LYS A 133 -36.21 -1.65 -62.84
N PRO A 134 -35.00 -1.36 -62.33
CA PRO A 134 -34.64 -1.81 -61.00
C PRO A 134 -35.55 -1.13 -59.98
N GLU A 135 -35.97 -1.88 -58.97
CA GLU A 135 -36.87 -1.43 -57.93
C GLU A 135 -36.19 -0.38 -57.03
N LYS A 136 -36.85 0.77 -56.85
CA LYS A 136 -36.31 1.89 -56.05
C LYS A 136 -36.62 1.67 -54.58
N VAL A 137 -35.58 1.45 -53.78
CA VAL A 137 -35.70 1.34 -52.32
C VAL A 137 -35.73 2.74 -51.70
N VAL A 138 -36.77 3.05 -50.93
CA VAL A 138 -36.95 4.38 -50.30
C VAL A 138 -36.27 4.50 -48.93
N GLY A 139 -36.07 3.37 -48.24
CA GLY A 139 -35.42 3.29 -46.94
C GLY A 139 -35.07 1.84 -46.61
N VAL A 140 -34.12 1.64 -45.69
CA VAL A 140 -33.63 0.31 -45.32
C VAL A 140 -33.87 0.04 -43.84
N ILE A 141 -34.42 -1.12 -43.52
CA ILE A 141 -34.57 -1.65 -42.16
C ILE A 141 -33.44 -2.66 -41.90
N GLY A 142 -32.68 -2.43 -40.83
CA GLY A 142 -31.47 -3.19 -40.51
C GLY A 142 -30.20 -2.35 -40.63
N ALA A 143 -29.01 -2.93 -40.64
CA ALA A 143 -28.74 -4.33 -40.37
C ALA A 143 -28.76 -4.63 -38.85
N SER A 144 -28.58 -5.91 -38.50
CA SER A 144 -28.55 -6.32 -37.09
C SER A 144 -27.22 -6.00 -36.40
N ALA A 145 -26.10 -6.46 -36.94
CA ALA A 145 -24.78 -6.28 -36.34
C ALA A 145 -24.21 -4.88 -36.60
N SER A 146 -23.60 -4.27 -35.60
CA SER A 146 -23.07 -2.89 -35.73
C SER A 146 -22.02 -2.75 -36.82
N SER A 147 -21.07 -3.69 -36.94
CA SER A 147 -20.06 -3.69 -38.01
C SER A 147 -20.68 -3.71 -39.40
N VAL A 148 -21.74 -4.49 -39.59
CA VAL A 148 -22.50 -4.56 -40.84
C VAL A 148 -23.22 -3.23 -41.11
N SER A 149 -23.94 -2.69 -40.12
CA SER A 149 -24.64 -1.41 -40.26
C SER A 149 -23.69 -0.26 -40.60
N ILE A 150 -22.48 -0.25 -40.05
CA ILE A 150 -21.45 0.75 -40.37
C ILE A 150 -21.04 0.68 -41.84
N MET A 151 -20.78 -0.53 -42.37
CA MET A 151 -20.43 -0.74 -43.76
C MET A 151 -21.57 -0.34 -44.71
N VAL A 152 -22.79 -0.75 -44.39
CA VAL A 152 -23.98 -0.44 -45.21
C VAL A 152 -24.31 1.06 -45.18
N ALA A 153 -24.29 1.70 -44.01
CA ALA A 153 -24.58 3.13 -43.87
C ALA A 153 -23.63 4.00 -44.70
N ASN A 154 -22.35 3.60 -44.83
CA ASN A 154 -21.37 4.31 -45.66
C ASN A 154 -21.72 4.32 -47.16
N ILE A 155 -22.42 3.30 -47.67
CA ILE A 155 -22.92 3.30 -49.05
C ILE A 155 -24.25 4.04 -49.14
N LEU A 156 -25.21 3.72 -48.26
CA LEU A 156 -26.57 4.27 -48.34
C LEU A 156 -26.58 5.81 -48.23
N ARG A 157 -25.68 6.39 -47.42
CA ARG A 157 -25.55 7.85 -47.31
C ARG A 157 -25.17 8.53 -48.64
N LEU A 158 -24.40 7.88 -49.52
CA LEU A 158 -23.99 8.45 -50.81
C LEU A 158 -25.19 8.61 -51.75
N PHE A 159 -26.17 7.71 -51.62
CA PHE A 159 -27.42 7.72 -52.36
C PHE A 159 -28.58 8.35 -51.58
N GLN A 160 -28.29 8.93 -50.41
CA GLN A 160 -29.26 9.56 -49.51
C GLN A 160 -30.41 8.64 -49.08
N ILE A 161 -30.16 7.34 -48.91
CA ILE A 161 -31.18 6.38 -48.47
C ILE A 161 -31.13 6.30 -46.93
N PRO A 162 -32.21 6.67 -46.21
CA PRO A 162 -32.24 6.55 -44.76
C PRO A 162 -32.30 5.08 -44.32
N GLN A 163 -31.60 4.79 -43.22
CA GLN A 163 -31.52 3.46 -42.62
C GLN A 163 -32.01 3.50 -41.17
N ILE A 164 -32.94 2.61 -40.81
CA ILE A 164 -33.39 2.41 -39.43
C ILE A 164 -32.94 1.02 -38.95
N SER A 165 -31.99 0.96 -38.04
CA SER A 165 -31.56 -0.31 -37.44
C SER A 165 -32.41 -0.68 -36.22
N TYR A 166 -32.70 -1.98 -36.11
CA TYR A 166 -33.43 -2.58 -34.98
C TYR A 166 -32.50 -3.21 -33.92
N ALA A 167 -31.19 -3.24 -34.14
CA ALA A 167 -30.28 -3.97 -33.24
C ALA A 167 -28.83 -3.47 -33.15
N SER A 168 -28.41 -2.51 -33.99
CA SER A 168 -27.03 -2.00 -33.96
C SER A 168 -26.85 -0.91 -32.90
N THR A 169 -26.12 -1.23 -31.83
CA THR A 169 -26.03 -0.38 -30.62
C THR A 169 -24.68 0.33 -30.46
N ALA A 170 -23.68 0.05 -31.31
CA ALA A 170 -22.37 0.73 -31.26
C ALA A 170 -22.48 2.28 -31.14
N PRO A 171 -21.71 2.92 -30.23
CA PRO A 171 -21.80 4.37 -29.99
C PRO A 171 -21.39 5.23 -31.19
N GLU A 172 -20.47 4.74 -32.03
CA GLU A 172 -19.95 5.50 -33.17
C GLU A 172 -20.99 5.79 -34.27
N LEU A 173 -22.07 5.02 -34.32
CA LEU A 173 -23.19 5.24 -35.24
C LEU A 173 -24.02 6.49 -34.88
N SER A 174 -23.86 7.04 -33.67
CA SER A 174 -24.50 8.30 -33.26
C SER A 174 -23.78 9.55 -33.80
N ASP A 175 -22.61 9.43 -34.44
CA ASP A 175 -21.91 10.56 -35.05
C ASP A 175 -22.59 11.01 -36.35
N ASP A 176 -23.50 11.98 -36.22
CA ASP A 176 -24.28 12.57 -37.33
C ASP A 176 -23.39 13.23 -38.41
N ARG A 177 -22.09 13.46 -38.17
CA ARG A 177 -21.17 13.94 -39.21
C ARG A 177 -20.79 12.84 -40.20
N ARG A 178 -20.77 11.59 -39.73
CA ARG A 178 -20.39 10.40 -40.50
C ARG A 178 -21.59 9.57 -40.94
N TYR A 179 -22.62 9.50 -40.11
CA TYR A 179 -23.78 8.63 -40.28
C TYR A 179 -25.08 9.44 -40.27
N ASP A 180 -25.12 10.50 -41.06
CA ASP A 180 -26.24 11.45 -41.15
C ASP A 180 -27.57 10.81 -41.57
N PHE A 181 -27.54 9.71 -42.31
CA PHE A 181 -28.74 8.95 -42.74
C PHE A 181 -29.07 7.73 -41.88
N PHE A 182 -28.39 7.55 -40.75
CA PHE A 182 -28.63 6.44 -39.84
C PHE A 182 -29.57 6.86 -38.70
N SER A 183 -30.44 5.95 -38.30
CA SER A 183 -31.29 6.05 -37.11
C SER A 183 -31.53 4.64 -36.55
N ARG A 184 -31.95 4.53 -35.29
CA ARG A 184 -32.21 3.24 -34.64
C ARG A 184 -33.23 3.33 -33.53
N VAL A 185 -34.04 2.28 -33.41
CA VAL A 185 -35.08 2.15 -32.37
C VAL A 185 -34.56 1.52 -31.08
N VAL A 186 -33.27 1.19 -31.04
CA VAL A 186 -32.57 0.69 -29.84
C VAL A 186 -31.58 1.75 -29.32
N PRO A 187 -31.35 1.82 -27.99
CA PRO A 187 -30.44 2.79 -27.43
C PRO A 187 -28.95 2.44 -27.71
N PRO A 188 -28.05 3.44 -27.78
CA PRO A 188 -26.61 3.23 -27.88
C PRO A 188 -26.01 2.51 -26.66
N ASP A 189 -24.89 1.80 -26.89
CA ASP A 189 -24.09 1.20 -25.82
C ASP A 189 -23.47 2.24 -24.87
N SER A 190 -23.47 3.54 -25.21
CA SER A 190 -23.03 4.59 -24.29
C SER A 190 -23.95 4.69 -23.06
N PHE A 191 -25.27 4.52 -23.24
CA PHE A 191 -26.20 4.46 -22.12
C PHE A 191 -26.05 3.16 -21.34
N GLN A 192 -25.78 2.05 -22.02
CA GLN A 192 -25.50 0.77 -21.37
C GLN A 192 -24.21 0.83 -20.53
N ALA A 193 -23.15 1.42 -21.07
CA ALA A 193 -21.89 1.65 -20.37
C ALA A 193 -22.10 2.55 -19.13
N GLN A 194 -22.94 3.59 -19.25
CA GLN A 194 -23.34 4.41 -18.10
C GLN A 194 -24.05 3.57 -17.03
N ALA A 195 -25.03 2.76 -17.42
CA ALA A 195 -25.75 1.87 -16.50
C ALA A 195 -24.78 0.88 -15.80
N MET A 196 -23.82 0.32 -16.51
CA MET A 196 -22.78 -0.55 -15.94
C MET A 196 -21.91 0.19 -14.93
N VAL A 197 -21.51 1.43 -15.20
CA VAL A 197 -20.73 2.26 -14.26
C VAL A 197 -21.55 2.53 -13.00
N ASP A 198 -22.83 2.88 -13.14
CA ASP A 198 -23.70 3.14 -12.00
C ASP A 198 -23.87 1.89 -11.12
N ILE A 199 -24.01 0.71 -11.74
CA ILE A 199 -24.06 -0.58 -11.03
C ILE A 199 -22.76 -0.83 -10.27
N VAL A 200 -21.60 -0.70 -10.92
CA VAL A 200 -20.27 -0.91 -10.29
C VAL A 200 -20.07 0.02 -9.10
N LYS A 201 -20.48 1.29 -9.21
CA LYS A 201 -20.42 2.26 -8.11
C LYS A 201 -21.33 1.87 -6.96
N LEU A 202 -22.57 1.48 -7.24
CA LEU A 202 -23.53 1.08 -6.22
C LEU A 202 -23.06 -0.18 -5.46
N MET A 203 -22.36 -1.09 -6.13
CA MET A 203 -21.74 -2.28 -5.51
C MET A 203 -20.51 -1.97 -4.64
N GLY A 204 -20.03 -0.72 -4.62
CA GLY A 204 -18.80 -0.35 -3.91
C GLY A 204 -17.52 -0.92 -4.54
N TRP A 205 -17.57 -1.35 -5.81
CA TRP A 205 -16.42 -1.88 -6.53
C TRP A 205 -15.56 -0.76 -7.10
N ASN A 206 -14.26 -0.81 -6.86
CA ASN A 206 -13.31 0.20 -7.35
C ASN A 206 -12.21 -0.37 -8.26
N TYR A 207 -12.20 -1.68 -8.47
CA TYR A 207 -11.20 -2.36 -9.30
C TYR A 207 -11.86 -3.47 -10.11
N VAL A 208 -11.93 -3.26 -11.43
CA VAL A 208 -12.68 -4.12 -12.36
C VAL A 208 -11.84 -4.45 -13.58
N SER A 209 -12.12 -5.58 -14.24
CA SER A 209 -11.53 -5.95 -15.53
C SER A 209 -12.57 -5.84 -16.64
N THR A 210 -12.14 -5.64 -17.88
CA THR A 210 -13.04 -5.59 -19.04
C THR A 210 -12.65 -6.65 -20.07
N VAL A 211 -13.63 -7.25 -20.73
CA VAL A 211 -13.46 -8.19 -21.84
C VAL A 211 -14.36 -7.76 -22.98
N ALA A 212 -13.79 -7.59 -24.17
CA ALA A 212 -14.49 -7.19 -25.38
C ALA A 212 -14.29 -8.19 -26.52
N SER A 213 -15.33 -8.48 -27.29
CA SER A 213 -15.17 -9.05 -28.63
C SER A 213 -14.54 -8.02 -29.57
N GLU A 214 -13.65 -8.46 -30.46
CA GLU A 214 -13.10 -7.61 -31.50
C GLU A 214 -14.19 -7.07 -32.42
N GLY A 215 -14.09 -5.79 -32.78
CA GLY A 215 -15.05 -5.07 -33.62
C GLY A 215 -15.74 -3.90 -32.92
N SER A 216 -16.50 -3.12 -33.70
CA SER A 216 -17.07 -1.85 -33.23
C SER A 216 -18.07 -1.96 -32.07
N TYR A 217 -18.71 -3.11 -31.86
CA TYR A 217 -19.61 -3.30 -30.71
C TYR A 217 -18.80 -3.46 -29.41
N GLY A 218 -17.99 -4.52 -29.32
CA GLY A 218 -17.25 -4.85 -28.10
C GLY A 218 -16.24 -3.78 -27.71
N GLU A 219 -15.42 -3.33 -28.66
CA GLU A 219 -14.36 -2.37 -28.37
C GLU A 219 -14.89 -1.00 -28.00
N LYS A 220 -15.90 -0.48 -28.72
CA LYS A 220 -16.47 0.85 -28.44
C LYS A 220 -17.34 0.84 -27.20
N GLY A 221 -18.00 -0.28 -26.87
CA GLY A 221 -18.70 -0.47 -25.61
C GLY A 221 -17.75 -0.38 -24.41
N VAL A 222 -16.63 -1.11 -24.45
CA VAL A 222 -15.59 -1.01 -23.40
C VAL A 222 -14.93 0.36 -23.37
N GLU A 223 -14.62 0.97 -24.51
CA GLU A 223 -14.06 2.32 -24.58
C GLU A 223 -15.00 3.35 -23.92
N ALA A 224 -16.30 3.27 -24.19
CA ALA A 224 -17.31 4.11 -23.54
C ALA A 224 -17.35 3.87 -22.02
N PHE A 225 -17.35 2.61 -21.58
CA PHE A 225 -17.30 2.27 -20.15
C PHE A 225 -16.05 2.84 -19.46
N MET A 226 -14.87 2.70 -20.09
CA MET A 226 -13.61 3.22 -19.56
C MET A 226 -13.62 4.74 -19.47
N GLN A 227 -14.16 5.43 -20.47
CA GLN A 227 -14.24 6.89 -20.50
C GLN A 227 -15.16 7.40 -19.39
N ILE A 228 -16.37 6.85 -19.28
CA ILE A 228 -17.35 7.21 -18.25
C ILE A 228 -16.80 6.88 -16.86
N SER A 229 -16.12 5.75 -16.68
CA SER A 229 -15.48 5.39 -15.40
C SER A 229 -14.43 6.41 -14.96
N ARG A 230 -13.64 6.94 -15.90
CA ARG A 230 -12.63 7.99 -15.63
C ARG A 230 -13.27 9.31 -15.25
N GLU A 231 -14.31 9.73 -15.98
CA GLU A 231 -15.05 10.97 -15.72
C GLU A 231 -15.78 10.94 -14.38
N ALA A 232 -16.41 9.80 -14.08
CA ALA A 232 -17.16 9.61 -12.85
C ALA A 232 -16.24 9.47 -11.63
N GLY A 233 -14.99 9.04 -11.82
CA GLY A 233 -14.00 8.82 -10.77
C GLY A 233 -14.31 7.62 -9.85
N GLY A 234 -13.29 7.11 -9.17
CA GLY A 234 -13.43 6.06 -8.15
C GLY A 234 -13.42 4.61 -8.66
N ILE A 235 -13.31 4.38 -9.97
CA ILE A 235 -13.18 3.05 -10.58
C ILE A 235 -11.88 2.95 -11.38
N CYS A 236 -11.09 1.91 -11.13
CA CYS A 236 -9.87 1.61 -11.87
C CYS A 236 -10.04 0.32 -12.69
N ILE A 237 -9.53 0.35 -13.91
CA ILE A 237 -9.51 -0.80 -14.81
C ILE A 237 -8.21 -1.56 -14.58
N ALA A 238 -8.32 -2.80 -14.11
CA ALA A 238 -7.19 -3.68 -13.84
C ALA A 238 -6.52 -4.11 -15.15
N GLN A 239 -7.33 -4.67 -16.05
CA GLN A 239 -6.93 -5.08 -17.40
C GLN A 239 -8.12 -4.90 -18.35
N SER A 240 -7.81 -4.64 -19.62
CA SER A 240 -8.79 -4.63 -20.70
C SER A 240 -8.36 -5.63 -21.76
N LEU A 241 -9.08 -6.74 -21.87
CA LEU A 241 -8.75 -7.88 -22.72
C LEU A 241 -9.68 -7.93 -23.93
N LYS A 242 -9.15 -8.42 -25.05
CA LYS A 242 -9.87 -8.53 -26.32
C LYS A 242 -9.92 -9.98 -26.79
N ILE A 243 -11.08 -10.41 -27.29
CA ILE A 243 -11.30 -11.72 -27.91
C ILE A 243 -11.16 -11.53 -29.43
N PRO A 244 -10.17 -12.18 -30.08
CA PRO A 244 -9.96 -12.07 -31.52
C PRO A 244 -11.16 -12.56 -32.32
N HIS A 245 -11.35 -12.03 -33.53
CA HIS A 245 -12.49 -12.41 -34.37
C HIS A 245 -12.47 -13.89 -34.82
N ASP A 246 -11.27 -14.44 -35.08
CA ASP A 246 -11.03 -15.84 -35.43
C ASP A 246 -10.43 -16.62 -34.23
N HIS A 247 -11.14 -16.57 -33.10
CA HIS A 247 -10.67 -17.13 -31.83
C HIS A 247 -10.59 -18.67 -31.84
N LYS A 248 -9.63 -19.20 -31.08
CA LYS A 248 -9.50 -20.63 -30.75
C LYS A 248 -9.77 -20.84 -29.27
N GLN A 249 -10.03 -22.09 -28.87
CA GLN A 249 -10.23 -22.43 -27.45
C GLN A 249 -9.08 -21.96 -26.54
N ALA A 250 -7.84 -22.02 -27.04
CA ALA A 250 -6.65 -21.58 -26.31
C ALA A 250 -6.63 -20.06 -26.03
N ASP A 251 -7.30 -19.26 -26.85
CA ASP A 251 -7.37 -17.80 -26.65
C ASP A 251 -8.25 -17.46 -25.44
N PHE A 252 -9.37 -18.17 -25.27
CA PHE A 252 -10.21 -18.02 -24.06
C PHE A 252 -9.46 -18.44 -22.80
N ASP A 253 -8.71 -19.55 -22.84
CA ASP A 253 -7.89 -19.99 -21.70
C ASP A 253 -6.82 -18.96 -21.34
N LYS A 254 -6.22 -18.32 -22.35
CA LYS A 254 -5.26 -17.23 -22.15
C LYS A 254 -5.91 -16.03 -21.46
N ILE A 255 -7.10 -15.63 -21.89
CA ILE A 255 -7.85 -14.52 -21.27
C ILE A 255 -8.13 -14.81 -19.78
N ILE A 256 -8.59 -16.02 -19.45
CA ILE A 256 -8.81 -16.40 -18.05
C ILE A 256 -7.51 -16.35 -17.23
N ARG A 257 -6.39 -16.85 -17.77
CA ARG A 257 -5.08 -16.76 -17.10
C ARG A 257 -4.67 -15.31 -16.84
N GLN A 258 -4.89 -14.41 -17.79
CA GLN A 258 -4.59 -12.98 -17.64
C GLN A 258 -5.48 -12.32 -16.58
N LEU A 259 -6.78 -12.62 -16.55
CA LEU A 259 -7.69 -12.14 -15.49
C LEU A 259 -7.23 -12.61 -14.10
N LEU A 260 -6.70 -13.84 -13.99
CA LEU A 260 -6.16 -14.40 -12.75
C LEU A 260 -4.83 -13.76 -12.30
N GLU A 261 -4.13 -13.01 -13.14
CA GLU A 261 -2.95 -12.22 -12.71
C GLU A 261 -3.40 -11.07 -11.78
N THR A 262 -4.62 -10.57 -11.95
CA THR A 262 -5.25 -9.54 -11.12
C THR A 262 -6.37 -10.12 -10.24
N ARG A 263 -6.04 -11.09 -9.36
CA ARG A 263 -7.02 -11.82 -8.52
C ARG A 263 -7.98 -10.96 -7.68
N HIS A 264 -7.61 -9.71 -7.38
CA HIS A 264 -8.44 -8.78 -6.63
C HIS A 264 -9.53 -8.09 -7.50
N ALA A 265 -9.36 -8.08 -8.82
CA ALA A 265 -10.36 -7.62 -9.78
C ALA A 265 -11.32 -8.78 -10.12
N ARG A 266 -12.24 -9.05 -9.20
CA ARG A 266 -13.24 -10.13 -9.36
C ARG A 266 -14.35 -9.74 -10.33
N ALA A 267 -14.73 -8.47 -10.36
CA ALA A 267 -15.75 -7.96 -11.27
C ALA A 267 -15.22 -7.83 -12.70
N VAL A 268 -15.91 -8.46 -13.66
CA VAL A 268 -15.54 -8.48 -15.07
C VAL A 268 -16.69 -7.96 -15.93
N ILE A 269 -16.46 -6.84 -16.60
CA ILE A 269 -17.39 -6.19 -17.52
C ILE A 269 -17.24 -6.82 -18.91
N ILE A 270 -18.32 -7.36 -19.47
CA ILE A 270 -18.30 -8.07 -20.75
C ILE A 270 -19.15 -7.36 -21.81
N PHE A 271 -18.48 -6.88 -22.86
CA PHE A 271 -19.09 -6.51 -24.13
C PHE A 271 -18.68 -7.49 -25.22
N ALA A 272 -19.37 -8.63 -25.28
CA ALA A 272 -19.02 -9.72 -26.18
C ALA A 272 -20.27 -10.36 -26.80
N TYR A 273 -20.12 -11.04 -27.94
CA TYR A 273 -21.24 -11.75 -28.58
C TYR A 273 -21.58 -13.06 -27.85
N ASP A 274 -22.76 -13.62 -28.12
CA ASP A 274 -23.30 -14.83 -27.48
C ASP A 274 -22.30 -16.01 -27.48
N GLU A 275 -21.61 -16.25 -28.61
CA GLU A 275 -20.62 -17.33 -28.77
C GLU A 275 -19.35 -17.09 -27.92
N ASP A 276 -18.88 -15.85 -27.87
CA ASP A 276 -17.69 -15.44 -27.12
C ASP A 276 -17.92 -15.52 -25.61
N ILE A 277 -19.12 -15.13 -25.14
CA ILE A 277 -19.53 -15.28 -23.73
C ILE A 277 -19.49 -16.75 -23.33
N ARG A 278 -20.07 -17.63 -24.15
CA ARG A 278 -20.03 -19.09 -23.93
C ARG A 278 -18.59 -19.60 -23.86
N GLY A 279 -17.72 -19.13 -24.75
CA GLY A 279 -16.30 -19.47 -24.77
C GLY A 279 -15.57 -19.10 -23.46
N ILE A 280 -15.81 -17.89 -22.96
CA ILE A 280 -15.24 -17.38 -21.70
C ILE A 280 -15.77 -18.15 -20.48
N LEU A 281 -17.08 -18.40 -20.39
CA LEU A 281 -17.68 -19.16 -19.28
C LEU A 281 -17.19 -20.61 -19.28
N ASN A 282 -17.03 -21.22 -20.45
CA ASN A 282 -16.46 -22.56 -20.55
C ASN A 282 -14.99 -22.58 -20.13
N ALA A 283 -14.21 -21.56 -20.51
CA ALA A 283 -12.81 -21.44 -20.09
C ALA A 283 -12.66 -21.23 -18.58
N SER A 284 -13.55 -20.46 -17.94
CA SER A 284 -13.54 -20.27 -16.48
C SER A 284 -13.85 -21.58 -15.75
N LYS A 285 -14.78 -22.38 -16.28
CA LYS A 285 -15.09 -23.73 -15.78
C LYS A 285 -13.93 -24.70 -15.94
N ARG A 286 -13.26 -24.72 -17.10
CA ARG A 286 -12.05 -25.53 -17.32
C ARG A 286 -10.87 -25.15 -16.41
N ALA A 287 -10.80 -23.88 -16.03
CA ALA A 287 -9.77 -23.36 -15.12
C ALA A 287 -10.12 -23.55 -13.62
N ASP A 288 -11.24 -24.20 -13.30
CA ASP A 288 -11.74 -24.39 -11.94
C ASP A 288 -11.93 -23.05 -11.18
N GLN A 289 -12.43 -22.04 -11.87
CA GLN A 289 -12.66 -20.68 -11.33
C GLN A 289 -14.15 -20.30 -11.29
N VAL A 290 -15.04 -21.29 -11.20
CA VAL A 290 -16.48 -21.07 -11.05
C VAL A 290 -16.75 -20.30 -9.75
N GLY A 291 -17.54 -19.23 -9.82
CA GLY A 291 -17.86 -18.37 -8.68
C GLY A 291 -16.77 -17.38 -8.25
N HIS A 292 -15.56 -17.44 -8.83
CA HIS A 292 -14.51 -16.47 -8.55
C HIS A 292 -14.81 -15.11 -9.19
N PHE A 293 -15.10 -15.12 -10.49
CA PHE A 293 -15.42 -13.94 -11.29
C PHE A 293 -16.89 -13.54 -11.15
N LEU A 294 -17.14 -12.24 -11.05
CA LEU A 294 -18.47 -11.64 -10.98
C LEU A 294 -18.74 -10.98 -12.33
N TRP A 295 -19.58 -11.60 -13.13
CA TRP A 295 -19.83 -11.17 -14.50
C TRP A 295 -20.85 -10.03 -14.55
N ILE A 296 -20.51 -8.95 -15.25
CA ILE A 296 -21.48 -7.93 -15.68
C ILE A 296 -21.58 -7.98 -17.20
N GLY A 297 -22.68 -8.53 -17.70
CA GLY A 297 -22.93 -8.73 -19.13
C GLY A 297 -23.74 -7.59 -19.77
N SER A 298 -23.40 -7.30 -21.01
CA SER A 298 -24.19 -6.46 -21.92
C SER A 298 -25.45 -7.19 -22.44
N ASP A 299 -26.16 -6.55 -23.35
CA ASP A 299 -27.47 -6.94 -23.91
C ASP A 299 -27.40 -8.10 -24.89
N SER A 300 -26.22 -8.39 -25.43
CA SER A 300 -25.96 -9.65 -26.13
C SER A 300 -26.28 -10.85 -25.24
N TRP A 301 -25.85 -10.82 -23.97
CA TRP A 301 -26.21 -11.80 -22.96
C TRP A 301 -27.68 -11.61 -22.54
N GLY A 302 -27.99 -10.44 -21.97
CA GLY A 302 -29.32 -10.13 -21.45
C GLY A 302 -29.91 -11.27 -20.61
N ALA A 303 -31.13 -11.70 -20.93
CA ALA A 303 -31.82 -12.82 -20.28
C ALA A 303 -31.85 -14.11 -21.15
N LYS A 304 -30.88 -14.29 -22.06
CA LYS A 304 -30.85 -15.47 -22.95
C LYS A 304 -30.24 -16.69 -22.27
N ASN A 305 -30.78 -17.89 -22.56
CA ASN A 305 -30.23 -19.16 -22.07
C ASN A 305 -29.14 -19.75 -22.99
N SER A 306 -29.08 -19.35 -24.27
CA SER A 306 -28.10 -19.86 -25.24
C SER A 306 -26.63 -19.71 -24.83
N PRO A 307 -26.14 -18.56 -24.29
CA PRO A 307 -24.73 -18.44 -23.89
C PRO A 307 -24.35 -19.32 -22.69
N ILE A 308 -25.32 -19.65 -21.83
CA ILE A 308 -25.09 -20.31 -20.54
C ILE A 308 -25.50 -21.79 -20.52
N GLN A 309 -26.07 -22.33 -21.59
CA GLN A 309 -26.57 -23.71 -21.63
C GLN A 309 -25.45 -24.74 -21.35
N GLY A 310 -25.56 -25.52 -20.27
CA GLY A 310 -24.54 -26.45 -19.76
C GLY A 310 -23.39 -25.81 -18.96
N LEU A 311 -23.48 -24.49 -18.72
CA LEU A 311 -22.53 -23.65 -18.01
C LEU A 311 -23.24 -22.79 -16.95
N GLU A 312 -24.42 -23.22 -16.51
CA GLU A 312 -25.28 -22.46 -15.61
C GLU A 312 -24.59 -22.18 -14.26
N ASP A 313 -23.78 -23.13 -13.79
CA ASP A 313 -22.95 -23.01 -12.59
C ASP A 313 -21.94 -21.86 -12.68
N ALA A 314 -21.34 -21.65 -13.85
CA ALA A 314 -20.38 -20.56 -14.10
C ALA A 314 -21.05 -19.18 -14.23
N ALA A 315 -22.36 -19.13 -14.48
CA ALA A 315 -23.14 -17.92 -14.66
C ALA A 315 -23.84 -17.43 -13.38
N ILE A 316 -23.82 -18.21 -12.28
CA ILE A 316 -24.47 -17.82 -11.01
C ILE A 316 -23.94 -16.47 -10.51
N GLY A 317 -24.86 -15.58 -10.16
CA GLY A 317 -24.57 -14.23 -9.68
C GLY A 317 -24.25 -13.22 -10.79
N ALA A 318 -24.22 -13.63 -12.06
CA ALA A 318 -24.01 -12.73 -13.18
C ALA A 318 -25.12 -11.69 -13.26
N VAL A 319 -24.74 -10.42 -13.37
CA VAL A 319 -25.66 -9.30 -13.59
C VAL A 319 -25.66 -8.96 -15.06
N THR A 320 -26.81 -8.93 -15.71
CA THR A 320 -26.93 -8.64 -17.14
C THR A 320 -27.91 -7.50 -17.38
N ILE A 321 -27.67 -6.77 -18.45
CA ILE A 321 -28.47 -5.59 -18.83
C ILE A 321 -29.20 -5.93 -20.12
N LEU A 322 -30.48 -5.57 -20.22
CA LEU A 322 -31.26 -5.80 -21.43
C LEU A 322 -32.12 -4.56 -21.73
N PRO A 323 -32.15 -4.05 -22.99
CA PRO A 323 -33.07 -2.99 -23.37
C PRO A 323 -34.50 -3.38 -23.04
N LYS A 324 -35.26 -2.46 -22.45
CA LYS A 324 -36.64 -2.70 -22.07
C LYS A 324 -37.45 -3.10 -23.30
N ARG A 325 -38.06 -4.28 -23.23
CA ARG A 325 -38.82 -4.90 -24.33
C ARG A 325 -39.99 -5.71 -23.80
N ALA A 326 -40.99 -5.93 -24.63
CA ALA A 326 -42.08 -6.86 -24.35
C ALA A 326 -42.27 -7.86 -25.50
N THR A 327 -42.95 -8.95 -25.20
CA THR A 327 -43.37 -9.94 -26.20
C THR A 327 -44.59 -9.43 -26.96
N VAL A 328 -44.60 -9.61 -28.28
CA VAL A 328 -45.73 -9.23 -29.15
C VAL A 328 -46.60 -10.46 -29.41
N GLU A 329 -47.67 -10.64 -28.63
CA GLU A 329 -48.53 -11.84 -28.68
C GLU A 329 -49.15 -12.06 -30.08
N ALA A 330 -49.49 -10.99 -30.79
CA ALA A 330 -50.03 -11.06 -32.14
C ALA A 330 -49.01 -11.67 -33.14
N PHE A 331 -47.72 -11.41 -32.95
CA PHE A 331 -46.67 -12.03 -33.76
C PHE A 331 -46.51 -13.52 -33.43
N ASP A 332 -46.68 -13.92 -32.17
CA ASP A 332 -46.61 -15.34 -31.77
C ASP A 332 -47.71 -16.16 -32.47
N MET A 333 -48.93 -15.63 -32.49
CA MET A 333 -50.05 -16.24 -33.24
C MET A 333 -49.77 -16.27 -34.74
N TYR A 334 -49.23 -15.17 -35.29
CA TYR A 334 -48.83 -15.11 -36.70
C TYR A 334 -47.79 -16.18 -37.03
N PHE A 335 -46.70 -16.29 -36.27
CA PHE A 335 -45.56 -17.12 -36.61
C PHE A 335 -45.87 -18.61 -36.40
N THR A 336 -46.55 -18.96 -35.32
CA THR A 336 -46.97 -20.35 -35.03
C THR A 336 -47.98 -20.89 -36.04
N SER A 337 -48.76 -20.01 -36.68
CA SER A 337 -49.70 -20.38 -37.76
C SER A 337 -49.01 -20.68 -39.10
N ARG A 338 -47.71 -20.38 -39.27
CA ARG A 338 -47.00 -20.53 -40.54
C ARG A 338 -46.69 -22.00 -40.85
N THR A 339 -46.87 -22.37 -42.11
CA THR A 339 -46.63 -23.70 -42.67
C THR A 339 -45.92 -23.58 -44.02
N LEU A 340 -45.31 -24.67 -44.50
CA LEU A 340 -44.70 -24.71 -45.83
C LEU A 340 -45.69 -24.42 -46.98
N GLU A 341 -46.98 -24.62 -46.75
CA GLU A 341 -48.03 -24.34 -47.74
C GLU A 341 -48.40 -22.86 -47.77
N ASN A 342 -48.53 -22.23 -46.59
CA ASN A 342 -49.00 -20.85 -46.48
C ASN A 342 -47.88 -19.81 -46.58
N ASN A 343 -46.62 -20.19 -46.41
CA ASN A 343 -45.48 -19.28 -46.46
C ASN A 343 -44.54 -19.58 -47.63
N ARG A 344 -45.01 -19.28 -48.84
CA ARG A 344 -44.20 -19.37 -50.08
C ARG A 344 -43.40 -18.11 -50.40
N ARG A 345 -43.71 -17.00 -49.71
CA ARG A 345 -43.04 -15.71 -49.92
C ARG A 345 -41.63 -15.67 -49.34
N ASN A 346 -41.39 -16.41 -48.25
CA ASN A 346 -40.07 -16.52 -47.65
C ASN A 346 -39.30 -17.70 -48.24
N VAL A 347 -38.31 -17.38 -49.06
CA VAL A 347 -37.49 -18.38 -49.77
C VAL A 347 -36.65 -19.26 -48.84
N TRP A 348 -36.35 -18.79 -47.63
CA TRP A 348 -35.58 -19.51 -46.62
C TRP A 348 -36.45 -20.29 -45.62
N PHE A 349 -37.79 -20.21 -45.75
CA PHE A 349 -38.69 -20.87 -44.81
C PHE A 349 -38.64 -22.40 -44.92
N ALA A 350 -38.34 -22.92 -46.12
CA ALA A 350 -38.17 -24.36 -46.33
C ALA A 350 -36.93 -24.91 -45.60
N GLU A 351 -35.81 -24.19 -45.69
CA GLU A 351 -34.57 -24.51 -44.98
C GLU A 351 -34.76 -24.39 -43.46
N PHE A 352 -35.43 -23.33 -43.00
CA PHE A 352 -35.81 -23.18 -41.60
C PHE A 352 -36.64 -24.36 -41.10
N TRP A 353 -37.59 -24.86 -41.91
CA TRP A 353 -38.43 -25.98 -41.54
C TRP A 353 -37.64 -27.26 -41.31
N GLU A 354 -36.71 -27.58 -42.23
CA GLU A 354 -35.82 -28.73 -42.11
C GLU A 354 -35.00 -28.67 -40.80
N GLU A 355 -34.41 -27.51 -40.54
CA GLU A 355 -33.53 -27.31 -39.39
C GLU A 355 -34.33 -27.23 -38.07
N ASN A 356 -35.54 -26.66 -38.08
CA ASN A 356 -36.39 -26.53 -36.88
C ASN A 356 -36.96 -27.88 -36.41
N PHE A 357 -37.37 -28.75 -37.34
CA PHE A 357 -37.95 -30.05 -37.04
C PHE A 357 -36.96 -31.21 -37.16
N ASN A 358 -35.69 -30.93 -37.47
CA ASN A 358 -34.63 -31.92 -37.72
C ASN A 358 -35.06 -32.99 -38.74
N CYS A 359 -35.58 -32.54 -39.88
CA CYS A 359 -36.08 -33.39 -40.94
C CYS A 359 -35.63 -32.90 -42.33
N LYS A 360 -35.77 -33.72 -43.37
CA LYS A 360 -35.46 -33.34 -44.76
C LYS A 360 -36.69 -33.35 -45.68
N LEU A 361 -36.80 -32.33 -46.52
CA LEU A 361 -37.84 -32.18 -47.55
C LEU A 361 -37.44 -32.94 -48.81
N MET A 362 -38.41 -33.57 -49.48
CA MET A 362 -38.17 -34.51 -50.60
C MET A 362 -37.53 -33.89 -51.88
N SER A 363 -37.19 -32.61 -51.86
CA SER A 363 -36.67 -31.89 -53.04
C SER A 363 -35.14 -31.90 -53.16
N SER A 364 -34.39 -32.41 -52.19
CA SER A 364 -32.92 -32.42 -52.28
C SER A 364 -32.33 -33.77 -51.89
N SER A 365 -31.69 -34.43 -52.86
CA SER A 365 -30.79 -35.59 -52.76
C SER A 365 -31.39 -37.00 -52.88
N LYS A 366 -31.17 -37.57 -54.07
CA LYS A 366 -30.94 -39.02 -54.27
C LYS A 366 -29.60 -39.40 -53.60
N LYS A 367 -29.54 -39.58 -52.27
CA LYS A 367 -28.49 -40.37 -51.57
C LYS A 367 -28.84 -40.61 -50.09
N GLU A 368 -28.92 -41.91 -49.74
CA GLU A 368 -28.83 -42.60 -48.43
C GLU A 368 -29.46 -41.99 -47.15
N ASP A 369 -30.78 -42.19 -47.00
CA ASP A 369 -31.50 -43.00 -45.98
C ASP A 369 -30.96 -43.14 -44.52
N THR A 370 -30.78 -42.05 -43.78
CA THR A 370 -30.88 -42.08 -42.29
C THR A 370 -31.62 -40.90 -41.64
N SER A 371 -31.96 -39.84 -42.38
CA SER A 371 -32.62 -38.65 -41.81
C SER A 371 -34.15 -38.75 -41.87
N ARG A 372 -34.82 -38.30 -40.81
CA ARG A 372 -36.29 -38.21 -40.70
C ARG A 372 -36.83 -37.36 -41.86
N LYS A 373 -37.86 -37.82 -42.56
CA LYS A 373 -38.52 -37.04 -43.62
C LYS A 373 -39.54 -36.06 -43.01
N CYS A 374 -39.60 -34.84 -43.53
CA CYS A 374 -40.64 -33.87 -43.15
C CYS A 374 -41.98 -34.27 -43.77
N THR A 375 -43.04 -34.28 -42.98
CA THR A 375 -44.40 -34.63 -43.42
C THR A 375 -45.18 -33.41 -43.93
N GLY A 376 -44.76 -32.20 -43.57
CA GLY A 376 -45.47 -30.94 -43.85
C GLY A 376 -46.64 -30.68 -42.90
N GLN A 377 -46.98 -31.65 -42.05
CA GLN A 377 -48.03 -31.52 -41.03
C GLN A 377 -47.51 -31.00 -39.69
N GLU A 378 -46.19 -30.85 -39.53
CA GLU A 378 -45.60 -30.34 -38.31
C GLU A 378 -46.12 -28.93 -37.98
N ARG A 379 -46.16 -28.59 -36.69
CA ARG A 379 -46.62 -27.29 -36.19
C ARG A 379 -45.61 -26.66 -35.25
N ILE A 380 -45.30 -25.39 -35.50
CA ILE A 380 -44.37 -24.59 -34.68
C ILE A 380 -45.03 -24.35 -33.31
N GLY A 381 -44.26 -24.54 -32.22
CA GLY A 381 -44.76 -24.46 -30.85
C GLY A 381 -45.39 -25.75 -30.32
N THR A 382 -45.86 -26.64 -31.19
CA THR A 382 -46.41 -27.96 -30.79
C THR A 382 -45.38 -29.06 -30.98
N ASP A 383 -44.87 -29.22 -32.21
CA ASP A 383 -43.87 -30.25 -32.56
C ASP A 383 -42.42 -29.74 -32.46
N SER A 384 -42.25 -28.43 -32.24
CA SER A 384 -40.97 -27.77 -31.99
C SER A 384 -41.12 -26.72 -30.89
N LYS A 385 -40.07 -26.52 -30.09
CA LYS A 385 -40.06 -25.46 -29.07
C LYS A 385 -40.05 -24.10 -29.76
N TYR A 386 -40.99 -23.23 -29.38
CA TYR A 386 -41.05 -21.84 -29.84
C TYR A 386 -40.87 -20.89 -28.67
N GLU A 387 -39.95 -19.94 -28.82
CA GLU A 387 -39.74 -18.83 -27.91
C GLU A 387 -39.47 -17.58 -28.78
N GLN A 388 -40.24 -16.51 -28.56
CA GLN A 388 -40.12 -15.31 -29.39
C GLN A 388 -38.75 -14.68 -29.19
N GLU A 389 -38.07 -14.33 -30.30
CA GLU A 389 -36.80 -13.63 -30.21
C GLU A 389 -37.06 -12.18 -29.80
N GLY A 390 -36.47 -11.73 -28.70
CA GLY A 390 -36.90 -10.44 -28.15
C GLY A 390 -36.36 -9.19 -28.86
N LYS A 391 -35.82 -9.25 -30.07
CA LYS A 391 -35.68 -8.06 -30.94
C LYS A 391 -36.79 -7.98 -31.99
N VAL A 392 -37.73 -8.92 -32.03
CA VAL A 392 -38.93 -8.88 -32.89
C VAL A 392 -39.69 -7.56 -32.73
N GLN A 393 -39.93 -7.10 -31.49
CA GLN A 393 -40.58 -5.82 -31.22
C GLN A 393 -39.86 -4.66 -31.92
N PHE A 394 -38.54 -4.58 -31.80
CA PHE A 394 -37.75 -3.51 -32.41
C PHE A 394 -37.76 -3.57 -33.94
N VAL A 395 -37.87 -4.75 -34.55
CA VAL A 395 -38.05 -4.85 -36.01
C VAL A 395 -39.39 -4.27 -36.43
N ILE A 396 -40.48 -4.67 -35.74
CA ILE A 396 -41.83 -4.17 -36.01
C ILE A 396 -41.86 -2.65 -35.83
N ASP A 397 -41.36 -2.15 -34.71
CA ASP A 397 -41.33 -0.73 -34.39
C ASP A 397 -40.49 0.08 -35.41
N ALA A 398 -39.41 -0.50 -35.96
CA ALA A 398 -38.62 0.15 -37.02
C ALA A 398 -39.39 0.27 -38.36
N VAL A 399 -40.18 -0.74 -38.72
CA VAL A 399 -41.04 -0.71 -39.92
C VAL A 399 -42.18 0.30 -39.72
N TYR A 400 -42.84 0.29 -38.55
CA TYR A 400 -43.86 1.28 -38.22
C TYR A 400 -43.31 2.71 -38.18
N ALA A 401 -42.09 2.92 -37.69
CA ALA A 401 -41.45 4.23 -37.72
C ALA A 401 -41.27 4.75 -39.16
N MET A 402 -40.90 3.88 -40.10
CA MET A 402 -40.82 4.22 -41.52
C MET A 402 -42.21 4.52 -42.10
N ALA A 403 -43.22 3.71 -41.77
CA ALA A 403 -44.59 3.90 -42.25
C ALA A 403 -45.21 5.20 -41.73
N HIS A 404 -45.08 5.52 -40.45
CA HIS A 404 -45.51 6.80 -39.87
C HIS A 404 -44.77 7.99 -40.49
N ALA A 405 -43.47 7.85 -40.78
CA ALA A 405 -42.72 8.90 -41.46
C ALA A 405 -43.23 9.15 -42.89
N LEU A 406 -43.48 8.09 -43.65
CA LEU A 406 -44.07 8.17 -44.99
C LEU A 406 -45.50 8.73 -44.96
N HIS A 407 -46.28 8.37 -43.95
CA HIS A 407 -47.64 8.87 -43.77
C HIS A 407 -47.66 10.37 -43.45
N ASN A 408 -46.79 10.83 -42.55
CA ASN A 408 -46.63 12.25 -42.25
C ASN A 408 -46.12 13.03 -43.46
N MET A 409 -45.23 12.43 -44.26
CA MET A 409 -44.75 13.00 -45.52
C MET A 409 -45.88 13.09 -46.56
N GLN A 410 -46.72 12.07 -46.70
CA GLN A 410 -47.87 12.08 -47.61
C GLN A 410 -48.88 13.15 -47.21
N LYS A 411 -49.20 13.27 -45.92
CA LYS A 411 -50.12 14.30 -45.40
C LYS A 411 -49.61 15.73 -45.64
N ASP A 412 -48.31 15.94 -45.54
CA ASP A 412 -47.70 17.27 -45.69
C ASP A 412 -47.45 17.65 -47.16
N LEU A 413 -47.12 16.68 -48.02
CA LEU A 413 -46.77 16.95 -49.43
C LEU A 413 -47.90 16.70 -50.43
N CYS A 414 -48.86 15.85 -50.08
CA CYS A 414 -49.95 15.42 -50.96
C CYS A 414 -51.33 15.66 -50.30
N PRO A 415 -51.66 16.88 -49.81
CA PRO A 415 -52.91 17.11 -49.06
C PRO A 415 -54.18 16.84 -49.87
N ASP A 416 -54.14 17.05 -51.19
CA ASP A 416 -55.29 16.91 -52.09
C ASP A 416 -55.28 15.61 -52.93
N GLN A 417 -54.33 14.69 -52.67
CA GLN A 417 -54.17 13.44 -53.43
C GLN A 417 -54.03 12.24 -52.52
N SER A 418 -54.84 11.21 -52.77
CA SER A 418 -54.63 9.88 -52.19
C SER A 418 -53.56 9.12 -52.97
N GLY A 419 -52.77 8.28 -52.29
CA GLY A 419 -51.66 7.57 -52.91
C GLY A 419 -50.35 8.37 -52.93
N VAL A 420 -49.36 7.86 -53.67
CA VAL A 420 -48.04 8.51 -53.83
C VAL A 420 -48.14 9.63 -54.87
N CYS A 421 -47.87 10.87 -54.47
CA CYS A 421 -47.85 12.01 -55.40
C CYS A 421 -46.45 12.32 -55.95
N GLY A 422 -46.38 13.09 -57.04
CA GLY A 422 -45.10 13.45 -57.68
C GLY A 422 -44.12 14.17 -56.74
N GLU A 423 -44.60 15.04 -55.84
CA GLU A 423 -43.74 15.69 -54.83
C GLU A 423 -43.09 14.69 -53.87
N MET A 424 -43.80 13.60 -53.54
CA MET A 424 -43.29 12.54 -52.68
C MET A 424 -42.24 11.69 -53.42
N GLU A 425 -42.42 11.42 -54.71
CA GLU A 425 -41.42 10.71 -55.54
C GLU A 425 -40.09 11.49 -55.66
N HIS A 426 -40.17 12.83 -55.73
CA HIS A 426 -39.02 13.74 -55.86
C HIS A 426 -38.45 14.23 -54.52
N ALA A 427 -39.14 14.01 -53.40
CA ALA A 427 -38.75 14.50 -52.07
C ALA A 427 -37.33 14.10 -51.65
N GLY A 428 -36.85 12.94 -52.12
CA GLY A 428 -35.54 12.36 -51.80
C GLY A 428 -35.42 11.93 -50.33
N GLY A 429 -34.40 11.13 -50.02
CA GLY A 429 -34.30 10.56 -48.67
C GLY A 429 -33.86 11.56 -47.59
N LYS A 430 -33.25 12.70 -47.94
CA LYS A 430 -32.93 13.76 -46.95
C LYS A 430 -34.20 14.38 -46.35
N LYS A 431 -35.26 14.52 -47.15
CA LYS A 431 -36.55 15.03 -46.67
C LYS A 431 -37.26 13.95 -45.85
N LEU A 432 -37.24 12.69 -46.31
CA LEU A 432 -37.79 11.55 -45.57
C LEU A 432 -37.15 11.39 -44.18
N LEU A 433 -35.83 11.53 -44.08
CA LEU A 433 -35.09 11.46 -42.82
C LEU A 433 -35.61 12.46 -41.77
N LYS A 434 -36.04 13.66 -42.18
CA LYS A 434 -36.61 14.65 -41.26
C LYS A 434 -37.92 14.16 -40.65
N TYR A 435 -38.78 13.52 -41.44
CA TYR A 435 -40.01 12.92 -40.93
C TYR A 435 -39.71 11.70 -40.06
N ILE A 436 -38.71 10.88 -40.41
CA ILE A 436 -38.26 9.75 -39.57
C ILE A 436 -37.84 10.25 -38.19
N ARG A 437 -36.99 11.29 -38.10
CA ARG A 437 -36.51 11.81 -36.81
C ARG A 437 -37.59 12.57 -36.00
N SER A 438 -38.75 12.87 -36.58
CA SER A 438 -39.86 13.56 -35.89
C SER A 438 -41.05 12.66 -35.53
N VAL A 439 -41.00 11.37 -35.86
CA VAL A 439 -42.09 10.46 -35.48
C VAL A 439 -42.20 10.28 -33.97
N SER A 440 -43.44 10.21 -33.50
CA SER A 440 -43.79 9.81 -32.15
C SER A 440 -45.09 9.03 -32.21
N PHE A 441 -45.04 7.75 -31.85
CA PHE A 441 -46.20 6.87 -31.86
C PHE A 441 -46.04 5.81 -30.77
N ASN A 442 -47.15 5.16 -30.42
CA ASN A 442 -47.10 4.04 -29.48
C ASN A 442 -46.75 2.77 -30.23
N GLY A 443 -45.62 2.14 -29.88
CA GLY A 443 -45.14 0.93 -30.54
C GLY A 443 -46.02 -0.29 -30.26
N SER A 444 -45.67 -1.40 -30.91
CA SER A 444 -46.39 -2.68 -30.83
C SER A 444 -46.53 -3.25 -29.41
N ALA A 445 -45.64 -2.86 -28.50
CA ALA A 445 -45.64 -3.26 -27.09
C ALA A 445 -46.18 -2.20 -26.12
N GLY A 446 -46.81 -1.13 -26.62
CA GLY A 446 -47.30 -0.03 -25.76
C GLY A 446 -46.20 0.91 -25.24
N THR A 447 -44.99 0.83 -25.80
CA THR A 447 -43.89 1.76 -25.52
C THR A 447 -43.80 2.82 -26.60
N SER A 448 -43.75 4.10 -26.21
CA SER A 448 -43.55 5.21 -27.15
C SER A 448 -42.22 5.10 -27.88
N VAL A 449 -42.26 5.14 -29.22
CA VAL A 449 -41.08 5.14 -30.11
C VAL A 449 -40.80 6.58 -30.53
N THR A 450 -39.58 7.06 -30.24
CA THR A 450 -39.12 8.43 -30.53
C THR A 450 -37.62 8.44 -30.77
N PHE A 451 -37.13 9.39 -31.57
CA PHE A 451 -35.70 9.58 -31.83
C PHE A 451 -35.19 10.89 -31.23
N ASN A 452 -33.95 10.88 -30.74
CA ASN A 452 -33.23 12.08 -30.36
C ASN A 452 -32.64 12.80 -31.60
N ARG A 453 -31.92 13.90 -31.39
CA ARG A 453 -31.28 14.68 -32.47
C ARG A 453 -30.33 13.85 -33.35
N ASN A 454 -29.68 12.84 -32.78
CA ASN A 454 -28.72 11.99 -33.47
C ASN A 454 -29.38 10.76 -34.14
N GLY A 455 -30.71 10.61 -34.03
CA GLY A 455 -31.43 9.46 -34.57
C GLY A 455 -31.43 8.23 -33.65
N ASP A 456 -31.13 8.38 -32.36
CA ASP A 456 -31.13 7.28 -31.38
C ASP A 456 -32.41 7.24 -30.53
N ALA A 457 -32.81 6.03 -30.15
CA ALA A 457 -33.83 5.82 -29.12
C ALA A 457 -33.29 6.13 -27.70
N PRO A 458 -34.16 6.56 -26.76
CA PRO A 458 -33.76 6.82 -25.37
C PRO A 458 -33.35 5.54 -24.62
N GLY A 459 -32.38 5.66 -23.72
CA GLY A 459 -31.86 4.54 -22.91
C GLY A 459 -32.82 4.09 -21.81
N ARG A 460 -33.39 2.89 -21.95
CA ARG A 460 -34.21 2.23 -20.94
C ARG A 460 -33.83 0.76 -20.86
N TYR A 461 -33.43 0.31 -19.68
CA TYR A 461 -32.96 -1.06 -19.48
C TYR A 461 -33.61 -1.72 -18.27
N ASP A 462 -33.88 -3.02 -18.39
CA ASP A 462 -34.17 -3.90 -17.28
C ASP A 462 -32.89 -4.63 -16.89
N LEU A 463 -32.67 -4.78 -15.58
CA LEU A 463 -31.49 -5.40 -14.99
C LEU A 463 -31.86 -6.77 -14.45
N PHE A 464 -31.07 -7.77 -14.81
CA PHE A 464 -31.30 -9.16 -14.41
C PHE A 464 -30.10 -9.68 -13.61
N GLN A 465 -30.37 -10.60 -12.69
CA GLN A 465 -29.35 -11.47 -12.11
C GLN A 465 -29.69 -12.93 -12.38
N TYR A 466 -28.68 -13.72 -12.74
CA TYR A 466 -28.83 -15.17 -12.83
C TYR A 466 -28.64 -15.80 -11.45
N GLN A 467 -29.71 -16.34 -10.87
CA GLN A 467 -29.72 -16.82 -9.49
C GLN A 467 -30.51 -18.12 -9.33
N MET A 468 -30.38 -18.73 -8.14
CA MET A 468 -31.13 -19.91 -7.76
C MET A 468 -32.46 -19.48 -7.14
N ASN A 469 -33.58 -19.91 -7.73
CA ASN A 469 -34.90 -19.67 -7.17
C ASN A 469 -35.16 -20.55 -5.94
N ILE A 470 -36.20 -20.19 -5.16
CA ILE A 470 -36.66 -20.92 -3.96
C ILE A 470 -36.93 -22.40 -4.25
N ASN A 471 -37.38 -22.73 -5.47
CA ASN A 471 -37.65 -24.10 -5.92
C ASN A 471 -36.38 -24.86 -6.38
N ASN A 472 -35.18 -24.34 -6.06
CA ASN A 472 -33.90 -24.89 -6.49
C ASN A 472 -33.71 -24.89 -8.03
N THR A 473 -34.45 -24.04 -8.75
CA THR A 473 -34.36 -23.87 -10.20
C THR A 473 -33.53 -22.64 -10.54
N LEU A 474 -32.57 -22.76 -11.46
CA LEU A 474 -31.76 -21.62 -11.91
C LEU A 474 -32.54 -20.81 -12.96
N GLY A 475 -32.45 -19.48 -12.88
CA GLY A 475 -33.10 -18.60 -13.84
C GLY A 475 -32.74 -17.13 -13.65
N TYR A 476 -33.09 -16.33 -14.66
CA TYR A 476 -32.95 -14.88 -14.58
C TYR A 476 -34.07 -14.28 -13.74
N LYS A 477 -33.70 -13.44 -12.76
CA LYS A 477 -34.62 -12.64 -11.97
C LYS A 477 -34.37 -11.16 -12.26
N VAL A 478 -35.44 -10.38 -12.42
CA VAL A 478 -35.35 -8.92 -12.54
C VAL A 478 -34.95 -8.36 -11.17
N ILE A 479 -33.85 -7.62 -11.13
CA ILE A 479 -33.32 -7.00 -9.90
C ILE A 479 -33.48 -5.48 -9.89
N GLY A 480 -33.82 -4.87 -11.02
CA GLY A 480 -33.90 -3.42 -11.12
C GLY A 480 -34.16 -2.91 -12.54
N GLN A 481 -34.17 -1.59 -12.66
CA GLN A 481 -34.34 -0.86 -13.92
C GLN A 481 -33.39 0.33 -13.97
N TRP A 482 -33.00 0.72 -15.18
CA TRP A 482 -32.23 1.92 -15.44
C TRP A 482 -32.97 2.79 -16.45
N THR A 483 -33.32 4.01 -16.03
CA THR A 483 -33.95 5.05 -16.86
C THR A 483 -33.33 6.39 -16.49
N GLU A 484 -32.15 6.70 -17.05
CA GLU A 484 -31.25 7.80 -16.68
C GLU A 484 -30.71 7.74 -15.23
N THR A 485 -31.42 7.07 -14.33
CA THR A 485 -31.09 6.80 -12.94
C THR A 485 -31.20 5.30 -12.68
N LEU A 486 -30.32 4.78 -11.82
CA LEU A 486 -30.28 3.37 -11.44
C LEU A 486 -31.25 3.10 -10.27
N GLN A 487 -32.14 2.12 -10.43
CA GLN A 487 -32.95 1.55 -9.36
C GLN A 487 -32.64 0.06 -9.24
N LEU A 488 -32.05 -0.35 -8.12
CA LEU A 488 -31.60 -1.71 -7.89
C LEU A 488 -32.04 -2.23 -6.51
N HIS A 489 -32.61 -3.42 -6.47
CA HIS A 489 -33.04 -4.09 -5.24
C HIS A 489 -31.90 -4.99 -4.73
N ILE A 490 -30.96 -4.39 -3.99
CA ILE A 490 -29.75 -5.09 -3.48
C ILE A 490 -30.15 -6.27 -2.58
N ASP A 491 -31.19 -6.13 -1.77
CA ASP A 491 -31.65 -7.16 -0.83
C ASP A 491 -32.16 -8.44 -1.52
N GLU A 492 -32.47 -8.35 -2.80
CA GLU A 492 -32.96 -9.48 -3.60
C GLU A 492 -31.86 -10.22 -4.35
N MET A 493 -30.63 -9.69 -4.33
CA MET A 493 -29.50 -10.22 -5.07
C MET A 493 -28.83 -11.39 -4.35
N GLN A 494 -28.29 -12.32 -5.15
CA GLN A 494 -27.59 -13.50 -4.65
C GLN A 494 -26.30 -13.73 -5.42
N TRP A 495 -25.24 -14.05 -4.69
CA TRP A 495 -23.91 -14.29 -5.22
C TRP A 495 -23.55 -15.79 -5.16
N PRO A 496 -22.46 -16.22 -5.82
CA PRO A 496 -22.01 -17.61 -5.76
C PRO A 496 -21.93 -18.13 -4.31
N ASN A 497 -22.30 -19.39 -4.09
CA ASN A 497 -22.44 -20.04 -2.77
C ASN A 497 -23.63 -19.58 -1.91
N GLY A 498 -24.54 -18.76 -2.46
CA GLY A 498 -25.73 -18.30 -1.73
C GLY A 498 -25.46 -17.14 -0.77
N GLU A 499 -24.32 -16.46 -0.93
CA GLU A 499 -24.01 -15.24 -0.17
C GLU A 499 -24.95 -14.10 -0.61
N MET A 500 -25.50 -13.37 0.37
CA MET A 500 -26.30 -12.16 0.11
C MET A 500 -25.45 -10.88 0.19
N GLU A 501 -24.29 -10.95 0.85
CA GLU A 501 -23.35 -9.82 0.90
C GLU A 501 -22.63 -9.64 -0.44
N ILE A 502 -22.52 -8.39 -0.89
CA ILE A 502 -21.84 -8.06 -2.14
C ILE A 502 -20.34 -8.42 -2.02
N PRO A 503 -19.81 -9.33 -2.86
CA PRO A 503 -18.42 -9.70 -2.76
C PRO A 503 -17.52 -8.54 -3.18
N SER A 504 -16.39 -8.35 -2.49
CA SER A 504 -15.51 -7.20 -2.76
C SER A 504 -14.71 -7.36 -4.06
N SER A 505 -14.70 -6.33 -4.91
CA SER A 505 -13.76 -6.16 -6.03
C SER A 505 -13.00 -4.85 -5.86
N VAL A 506 -11.94 -4.88 -5.05
CA VAL A 506 -11.13 -3.71 -4.69
C VAL A 506 -9.64 -3.98 -4.84
N CYS A 507 -8.88 -2.99 -5.31
CA CYS A 507 -7.47 -3.18 -5.59
C CYS A 507 -6.62 -3.38 -4.34
N SER A 508 -6.87 -2.56 -3.32
CA SER A 508 -6.08 -2.53 -2.09
C SER A 508 -7.02 -2.47 -0.90
N GLN A 509 -6.78 -3.35 0.07
CA GLN A 509 -7.54 -3.35 1.32
C GLN A 509 -7.21 -2.08 2.14
N PRO A 510 -8.10 -1.67 3.06
CA PRO A 510 -7.81 -0.60 4.00
C PRO A 510 -6.52 -0.89 4.80
N CYS A 511 -5.65 0.11 4.93
CA CYS A 511 -4.41 -0.05 5.68
C CYS A 511 -4.67 -0.20 7.18
N LYS A 512 -3.81 -0.95 7.86
CA LYS A 512 -3.89 -1.11 9.33
C LYS A 512 -3.49 0.19 10.03
N THR A 513 -3.93 0.35 11.27
CA THR A 513 -3.52 1.47 12.13
C THR A 513 -2.00 1.55 12.27
N GLY A 514 -1.43 2.74 12.17
CA GLY A 514 0.02 2.98 12.18
C GLY A 514 0.70 2.84 10.81
N GLN A 515 -0.09 2.62 9.75
CA GLN A 515 0.38 2.60 8.36
C GLN A 515 -0.28 3.73 7.57
N ARG A 516 0.43 4.23 6.55
CA ARG A 516 -0.09 5.18 5.57
C ARG A 516 -0.31 4.53 4.22
N LYS A 517 -1.29 5.04 3.47
CA LYS A 517 -1.57 4.75 2.08
C LYS A 517 -0.55 5.46 1.20
N LYS A 518 0.22 4.71 0.44
CA LYS A 518 1.09 5.21 -0.62
C LYS A 518 0.49 4.83 -1.96
N MET A 519 -0.05 5.82 -2.67
CA MET A 519 -0.69 5.61 -3.97
C MET A 519 0.29 5.04 -4.99
N VAL A 520 -0.16 4.04 -5.76
CA VAL A 520 0.61 3.47 -6.87
C VAL A 520 0.60 4.44 -8.04
N LYS A 521 1.77 4.74 -8.61
CA LYS A 521 1.87 5.66 -9.75
C LYS A 521 1.08 5.11 -10.94
N GLY A 522 0.18 5.92 -11.49
CA GLY A 522 -0.64 5.57 -12.65
C GLY A 522 -1.95 4.84 -12.34
N MET A 523 -2.21 4.44 -11.08
CA MET A 523 -3.44 3.74 -10.70
C MET A 523 -4.02 4.30 -9.38
N PRO A 524 -4.94 5.28 -9.45
CA PRO A 524 -5.37 6.07 -8.28
C PRO A 524 -6.14 5.27 -7.23
N CYS A 525 -6.76 4.14 -7.59
CA CYS A 525 -7.53 3.29 -6.68
C CYS A 525 -6.67 2.28 -5.91
N CYS A 526 -5.37 2.20 -6.21
CA CYS A 526 -4.45 1.24 -5.62
C CYS A 526 -3.44 1.95 -4.74
N TRP A 527 -3.24 1.43 -3.53
CA TRP A 527 -2.27 1.95 -2.58
C TRP A 527 -1.52 0.81 -1.90
N LEU A 528 -0.25 1.06 -1.61
CA LEU A 528 0.53 0.22 -0.73
C LEU A 528 0.46 0.76 0.69
N CYS A 529 0.30 -0.12 1.67
CA CYS A 529 0.34 0.24 3.07
C CYS A 529 1.79 0.25 3.56
N GLU A 530 2.34 1.43 3.82
CA GLU A 530 3.67 1.60 4.41
C GLU A 530 3.57 1.92 5.91
N PRO A 531 4.30 1.22 6.79
CA PRO A 531 4.34 1.59 8.20
C PRO A 531 5.00 2.96 8.39
N CYS A 532 4.45 3.78 9.29
CA CYS A 532 5.15 4.99 9.75
C CYS A 532 6.31 4.54 10.64
N ASP A 533 7.57 4.72 10.21
CA ASP A 533 8.75 4.17 10.89
C ASP A 533 9.47 5.17 11.83
N GLY A 534 10.27 4.65 12.77
CA GLY A 534 11.05 5.42 13.73
C GLY A 534 10.17 6.26 14.67
N TYR A 535 10.47 7.55 14.79
CA TYR A 535 9.73 8.50 15.63
C TYR A 535 8.53 9.11 14.89
N GLN A 536 8.04 8.46 13.84
CA GLN A 536 6.88 8.93 13.10
C GLN A 536 5.59 8.26 13.60
N TYR A 537 4.49 8.99 13.52
CA TYR A 537 3.14 8.50 13.77
C TYR A 537 2.24 8.83 12.57
N GLN A 538 1.17 8.06 12.42
CA GLN A 538 0.14 8.27 11.42
C GLN A 538 -0.68 9.51 11.79
N TYR A 539 -0.53 10.58 11.01
CA TYR A 539 -1.31 11.81 11.20
C TYR A 539 -2.61 11.76 10.39
N ASP A 540 -2.49 11.40 9.10
CA ASP A 540 -3.62 11.15 8.20
C ASP A 540 -3.47 9.77 7.54
N GLU A 541 -4.49 9.31 6.81
CA GLU A 541 -4.42 8.05 6.06
C GLU A 541 -3.28 8.02 5.03
N THR A 542 -2.81 9.17 4.54
CA THR A 542 -1.77 9.27 3.49
C THR A 542 -0.44 9.80 4.01
N SER A 543 -0.36 10.29 5.25
CA SER A 543 0.81 11.01 5.75
C SER A 543 1.25 10.57 7.16
N CYS A 544 2.56 10.42 7.32
CA CYS A 544 3.20 10.22 8.62
C CYS A 544 3.93 11.52 9.02
N LYS A 545 3.87 11.87 10.30
CA LYS A 545 4.58 13.03 10.87
C LYS A 545 5.53 12.59 11.99
N LEU A 546 6.61 13.34 12.17
CA LEU A 546 7.57 13.11 13.25
C LEU A 546 7.01 13.61 14.58
N CYS A 547 7.20 12.84 15.66
CA CYS A 547 6.96 13.31 17.02
C CYS A 547 7.96 14.40 17.42
N THR A 548 7.58 15.26 18.38
CA THR A 548 8.46 16.28 18.95
C THR A 548 9.64 15.64 19.68
N TYR A 549 10.72 16.41 19.88
CA TYR A 549 12.00 15.89 20.37
C TYR A 549 11.91 15.14 21.72
N ASN A 550 11.01 15.55 22.62
CA ASN A 550 10.75 14.95 23.94
C ASN A 550 9.70 13.83 23.94
N MET A 551 9.19 13.44 22.77
CA MET A 551 8.11 12.48 22.61
C MET A 551 8.52 11.32 21.70
N ARG A 552 7.87 10.17 21.88
CA ARG A 552 7.97 8.96 21.05
C ARG A 552 6.57 8.50 20.63
N PRO A 553 6.42 7.75 19.53
CA PRO A 553 5.10 7.24 19.15
C PRO A 553 4.50 6.30 20.21
N ASN A 554 3.17 6.24 20.25
CA ASN A 554 2.43 5.24 21.02
C ASN A 554 2.51 3.85 20.35
N GLY A 555 2.09 2.79 21.04
CA GLY A 555 2.16 1.41 20.50
C GLY A 555 1.41 1.21 19.18
N ASN A 556 0.29 1.93 18.99
CA ASN A 556 -0.51 1.89 17.77
C ASN A 556 -0.04 2.90 16.68
N ARG A 557 1.02 3.66 16.97
CA ARG A 557 1.57 4.75 16.13
C ARG A 557 0.53 5.73 15.58
N THR A 558 -0.54 6.00 16.33
CA THR A 558 -1.58 6.99 16.02
C THR A 558 -1.32 8.36 16.68
N GLY A 559 -0.38 8.42 17.63
CA GLY A 559 -0.03 9.65 18.32
C GLY A 559 1.31 9.55 19.03
N CYS A 560 1.68 10.63 19.71
CA CYS A 560 2.93 10.74 20.45
C CYS A 560 2.68 10.71 21.96
N GLN A 561 3.61 10.11 22.70
CA GLN A 561 3.65 10.00 24.16
C GLN A 561 5.03 10.43 24.67
N PRO A 562 5.16 10.93 25.91
CA PRO A 562 6.44 11.39 26.44
C PRO A 562 7.46 10.24 26.56
N ILE A 563 8.73 10.56 26.29
CA ILE A 563 9.83 9.61 26.51
C ILE A 563 10.00 9.39 28.02
N PRO A 564 10.05 8.13 28.50
CA PRO A 564 10.21 7.85 29.92
C PRO A 564 11.57 8.33 30.44
N ILE A 565 11.56 8.96 31.60
CA ILE A 565 12.75 9.51 32.24
C ILE A 565 13.34 8.47 33.20
N VAL A 566 14.63 8.17 33.06
CA VAL A 566 15.41 7.32 33.97
C VAL A 566 16.27 8.15 34.91
N LYS A 567 16.42 7.63 36.12
CA LYS A 567 17.23 8.19 37.21
C LYS A 567 17.94 7.07 37.94
N LEU A 568 19.01 7.38 38.67
CA LEU A 568 19.68 6.41 39.53
C LEU A 568 18.77 6.08 40.72
N GLU A 569 18.39 4.81 40.83
CA GLU A 569 17.55 4.33 41.94
C GLU A 569 18.40 3.70 43.05
N TRP A 570 17.95 3.87 44.29
CA TRP A 570 18.64 3.35 45.49
C TRP A 570 18.79 1.81 45.50
N HIS A 571 17.87 1.10 44.82
CA HIS A 571 17.90 -0.37 44.71
C HIS A 571 18.87 -0.87 43.63
N SER A 572 19.44 0.02 42.82
CA SER A 572 20.38 -0.36 41.77
C SER A 572 21.66 -0.94 42.40
N PRO A 573 22.20 -2.06 41.88
CA PRO A 573 23.46 -2.63 42.38
C PRO A 573 24.62 -1.61 42.41
N TRP A 574 24.61 -0.68 41.46
CA TRP A 574 25.56 0.43 41.35
C TRP A 574 25.51 1.41 42.55
N ALA A 575 24.34 1.58 43.17
CA ALA A 575 24.13 2.46 44.32
C ALA A 575 24.32 1.74 45.67
N VAL A 576 23.97 0.45 45.75
CA VAL A 576 23.99 -0.32 47.01
C VAL A 576 25.40 -0.47 47.58
N ILE A 577 26.39 -0.78 46.74
CA ILE A 577 27.77 -1.04 47.19
C ILE A 577 28.42 0.20 47.83
N PRO A 578 28.43 1.39 47.18
CA PRO A 578 28.99 2.61 47.79
C PRO A 578 28.28 3.01 49.08
N VAL A 579 26.94 2.90 49.14
CA VAL A 579 26.16 3.25 50.34
C VAL A 579 26.54 2.38 51.53
N PHE A 580 26.71 1.08 51.31
CA PHE A 580 27.12 0.16 52.37
C PHE A 580 28.50 0.53 52.95
N LEU A 581 29.47 0.82 52.09
CA LEU A 581 30.81 1.25 52.51
C LEU A 581 30.76 2.60 53.26
N ALA A 582 29.94 3.54 52.79
CA ALA A 582 29.77 4.83 53.44
C ALA A 582 29.15 4.70 54.85
N MET A 583 28.15 3.83 55.02
CA MET A 583 27.52 3.57 56.32
C MET A 583 28.52 2.99 57.32
N LEU A 584 29.31 1.99 56.93
CA LEU A 584 30.37 1.44 57.77
C LEU A 584 31.42 2.50 58.14
N GLY A 585 31.80 3.33 57.16
CA GLY A 585 32.74 4.44 57.36
C GLY A 585 32.23 5.50 58.33
N ILE A 586 30.96 5.87 58.25
CA ILE A 586 30.31 6.83 59.17
C ILE A 586 30.32 6.29 60.59
N ILE A 587 29.90 5.03 60.78
CA ILE A 587 29.87 4.38 62.10
C ILE A 587 31.27 4.36 62.70
N ALA A 588 32.27 3.94 61.92
CA ALA A 588 33.66 3.90 62.36
C ALA A 588 34.20 5.31 62.68
N THR A 589 33.86 6.33 61.89
CA THR A 589 34.31 7.71 62.12
C THR A 589 33.71 8.29 63.39
N ILE A 590 32.41 8.06 63.64
CA ILE A 590 31.73 8.48 64.88
C ILE A 590 32.38 7.78 66.09
N PHE A 591 32.68 6.48 65.99
CA PHE A 591 33.35 5.73 67.05
C PHE A 591 34.74 6.31 67.38
N VAL A 592 35.56 6.60 66.36
CA VAL A 592 36.88 7.23 66.53
C VAL A 592 36.74 8.62 67.13
N MET A 593 35.81 9.43 66.62
CA MET A 593 35.54 10.80 67.10
C MET A 593 35.13 10.79 68.58
N ALA A 594 34.16 9.95 68.96
CA ALA A 594 33.69 9.80 70.33
C ALA A 594 34.82 9.37 71.28
N THR A 595 35.67 8.44 70.85
CA THR A 595 36.85 8.01 71.63
C THR A 595 37.83 9.17 71.82
N PHE A 596 38.13 9.94 70.78
CA PHE A 596 39.04 11.10 70.84
C PHE A 596 38.48 12.23 71.71
N ILE A 597 37.15 12.44 71.73
CA ILE A 597 36.50 13.41 72.62
C ILE A 597 36.53 12.92 74.07
N ARG A 598 36.22 11.64 74.32
CA ARG A 598 36.17 11.06 75.67
C ARG A 598 37.54 11.00 76.36
N TYR A 599 38.61 10.80 75.59
CA TYR A 599 39.99 10.70 76.06
C TYR A 599 40.86 11.91 75.64
N ASN A 600 40.25 13.09 75.50
CA ASN A 600 40.88 14.29 74.95
C ASN A 600 42.10 14.81 75.73
N ASP A 601 42.22 14.45 77.01
CA ASP A 601 43.34 14.85 77.86
C ASP A 601 44.51 13.86 77.86
N THR A 602 44.37 12.74 77.17
CA THR A 602 45.43 11.72 77.11
C THR A 602 46.66 12.20 76.32
N PRO A 603 47.88 11.81 76.73
CA PRO A 603 49.12 12.22 76.06
C PRO A 603 49.16 11.88 74.57
N ILE A 604 48.57 10.76 74.14
CA ILE A 604 48.54 10.32 72.73
C ILE A 604 47.69 11.27 71.88
N VAL A 605 46.49 11.65 72.36
CA VAL A 605 45.59 12.57 71.64
C VAL A 605 46.17 13.99 71.60
N ARG A 606 46.77 14.45 72.70
CA ARG A 606 47.47 15.76 72.74
C ARG A 606 48.69 15.80 71.82
N ALA A 607 49.49 14.73 71.75
CA ALA A 607 50.68 14.66 70.88
C ALA A 607 50.32 14.71 69.38
N SER A 608 49.25 14.02 68.99
CA SER A 608 48.69 13.99 67.62
C SER A 608 48.15 15.36 67.14
N GLY A 609 48.01 16.35 68.03
CA GLY A 609 47.42 17.65 67.70
C GLY A 609 45.89 17.56 67.65
N ARG A 610 45.24 17.88 68.78
CA ARG A 610 43.80 17.72 69.00
C ARG A 610 42.94 18.42 67.95
N GLU A 611 43.17 19.72 67.79
CA GLU A 611 42.40 20.58 66.89
C GLU A 611 42.46 20.10 65.42
N LEU A 612 43.67 19.82 64.90
CA LEU A 612 43.83 19.31 63.53
C LEU A 612 43.25 17.91 63.35
N SER A 613 43.25 17.09 64.40
CA SER A 613 42.67 15.74 64.34
C SER A 613 41.14 15.80 64.25
N TYR A 614 40.49 16.73 64.96
CA TYR A 614 39.06 16.99 64.82
C TYR A 614 38.70 17.53 63.43
N VAL A 615 39.46 18.49 62.90
CA VAL A 615 39.24 19.01 61.53
C VAL A 615 39.38 17.89 60.49
N LEU A 616 40.40 17.03 60.61
CA LEU A 616 40.59 15.89 59.71
C LEU A 616 39.44 14.87 59.82
N LEU A 617 38.98 14.52 61.04
CA LEU A 617 37.86 13.59 61.23
C LEU A 617 36.53 14.17 60.70
N THR A 618 36.32 15.48 60.81
CA THR A 618 35.17 16.17 60.18
C THR A 618 35.24 16.10 58.65
N GLY A 619 36.42 16.28 58.05
CA GLY A 619 36.63 16.07 56.62
C GLY A 619 36.32 14.65 56.17
N ILE A 620 36.80 13.64 56.90
CA ILE A 620 36.53 12.22 56.65
C ILE A 620 35.03 11.92 56.74
N PHE A 621 34.34 12.45 57.75
CA PHE A 621 32.90 12.31 57.90
C PHE A 621 32.14 12.89 56.68
N LEU A 622 32.51 14.09 56.22
CA LEU A 622 31.91 14.72 55.04
C LEU A 622 32.17 13.91 53.74
N CYS A 623 33.35 13.29 53.61
CA CYS A 623 33.67 12.40 52.49
C CYS A 623 32.81 11.12 52.46
N TYR A 624 32.25 10.67 53.57
CA TYR A 624 31.29 9.56 53.57
C TYR A 624 29.86 10.04 53.28
N ILE A 625 29.46 11.18 53.86
CA ILE A 625 28.12 11.76 53.69
C ILE A 625 27.82 12.11 52.22
N ILE A 626 28.83 12.56 51.46
CA ILE A 626 28.64 12.89 50.04
C ILE A 626 28.13 11.73 49.18
N THR A 627 28.41 10.48 49.58
CA THR A 627 27.92 9.29 48.87
C THR A 627 26.39 9.32 48.71
N PHE A 628 25.68 9.72 49.76
CA PHE A 628 24.23 9.84 49.74
C PHE A 628 23.76 10.98 48.84
N VAL A 629 24.47 12.11 48.86
CA VAL A 629 24.15 13.29 48.04
C VAL A 629 24.35 13.00 46.54
N MET A 630 25.35 12.18 46.18
CA MET A 630 25.62 11.76 44.80
C MET A 630 24.60 10.75 44.25
N ILE A 631 23.95 9.97 45.11
CA ILE A 631 22.95 8.96 44.72
C ILE A 631 21.52 9.50 44.77
N ALA A 632 21.25 10.48 45.66
CA ALA A 632 19.95 11.11 45.79
C ALA A 632 19.42 11.65 44.45
N THR A 633 18.10 11.64 44.29
CA THR A 633 17.45 12.10 43.06
C THR A 633 17.87 13.53 42.74
N PRO A 634 18.34 13.82 41.51
CA PRO A 634 18.74 15.17 41.12
C PRO A 634 17.59 16.15 41.31
N ASP A 635 17.84 17.15 42.13
CA ASP A 635 16.98 18.29 42.42
C ASP A 635 17.89 19.50 42.63
N ILE A 636 17.36 20.72 42.52
CA ILE A 636 18.14 21.96 42.66
C ILE A 636 18.93 21.95 43.98
N ALA A 637 18.31 21.52 45.08
CA ALA A 637 18.97 21.40 46.37
C ALA A 637 20.09 20.34 46.37
N VAL A 638 19.81 19.15 45.81
CA VAL A 638 20.78 18.04 45.75
C VAL A 638 21.97 18.43 44.87
N CYS A 639 21.74 19.04 43.71
CA CYS A 639 22.79 19.51 42.81
C CYS A 639 23.66 20.60 43.46
N SER A 640 23.05 21.48 44.27
CA SER A 640 23.78 22.46 45.07
C SER A 640 24.71 21.78 46.08
N PHE A 641 24.19 20.81 46.85
CA PHE A 641 25.00 20.07 47.83
C PHE A 641 26.10 19.22 47.17
N ARG A 642 25.84 18.63 46.00
CA ARG A 642 26.88 17.93 45.22
C ARG A 642 28.04 18.86 44.91
N ARG A 643 27.76 20.06 44.37
CA ARG A 643 28.81 21.03 44.02
C ARG A 643 29.61 21.52 45.24
N ILE A 644 28.96 21.70 46.39
CA ILE A 644 29.64 22.14 47.63
C ILE A 644 30.54 21.04 48.20
N PHE A 645 29.98 19.87 48.46
CA PHE A 645 30.67 18.86 49.26
C PHE A 645 31.73 18.07 48.47
N LEU A 646 31.62 18.01 47.14
CA LEU A 646 32.52 17.21 46.28
C LEU A 646 33.99 17.59 46.41
N GLY A 647 34.29 18.88 46.35
CA GLY A 647 35.65 19.38 46.59
C GLY A 647 35.94 19.61 48.08
N LEU A 648 34.94 20.06 48.85
CA LEU A 648 35.17 20.57 50.21
C LEU A 648 35.56 19.46 51.22
N GLY A 649 34.92 18.28 51.18
CA GLY A 649 35.23 17.21 52.13
C GLY A 649 36.68 16.71 52.01
N MET A 650 37.14 16.49 50.78
CA MET A 650 38.51 16.09 50.48
C MET A 650 39.50 17.22 50.81
N CYS A 651 39.15 18.47 50.49
CA CYS A 651 39.98 19.63 50.82
C CYS A 651 40.20 19.79 52.32
N ILE A 652 39.16 19.64 53.15
CA ILE A 652 39.27 19.72 54.62
C ILE A 652 40.23 18.63 55.13
N SER A 653 40.07 17.41 54.62
CA SER A 653 40.91 16.28 55.00
C SER A 653 42.38 16.50 54.63
N TYR A 654 42.67 16.84 53.39
CA TYR A 654 44.06 17.04 52.94
C TYR A 654 44.68 18.33 53.45
N ALA A 655 43.94 19.42 53.67
CA ALA A 655 44.47 20.63 54.29
C ALA A 655 44.93 20.38 55.73
N ALA A 656 44.15 19.63 56.51
CA ALA A 656 44.52 19.23 57.86
C ALA A 656 45.75 18.31 57.88
N LEU A 657 45.77 17.31 56.98
CA LEU A 657 46.90 16.39 56.84
C LEU A 657 48.18 17.08 56.34
N LEU A 658 48.07 18.04 55.43
CA LEU A 658 49.18 18.87 54.96
C LEU A 658 49.76 19.68 56.11
N THR A 659 48.89 20.36 56.87
CA THR A 659 49.30 21.19 58.00
C THR A 659 49.99 20.34 59.07
N LYS A 660 49.49 19.12 59.30
CA LYS A 660 50.07 18.14 60.21
C LYS A 660 51.46 17.66 59.76
N THR A 661 51.61 17.36 58.48
CA THR A 661 52.88 16.89 57.89
C THR A 661 53.90 18.03 57.82
N ASN A 662 53.47 19.25 57.45
CA ASN A 662 54.29 20.44 57.42
C ASN A 662 54.80 20.81 58.82
N ARG A 663 53.97 20.66 59.87
CA ARG A 663 54.41 20.81 61.26
C ARG A 663 55.56 19.86 61.59
N ILE A 664 55.45 18.58 61.21
CA ILE A 664 56.53 17.59 61.43
C ILE A 664 57.78 18.01 60.67
N TYR A 665 57.67 18.32 59.37
CA TYR A 665 58.79 18.78 58.55
C TYR A 665 59.53 19.98 59.16
N ARG A 666 58.80 21.01 59.61
CA ARG A 666 59.40 22.22 60.18
C ARG A 666 60.09 21.97 61.52
N ILE A 667 59.54 21.10 62.37
CA ILE A 667 60.19 20.72 63.64
C ILE A 667 61.56 20.05 63.38
N PHE A 668 61.66 19.17 62.39
CA PHE A 668 62.89 18.41 62.12
C PHE A 668 63.89 19.15 61.23
N GLU A 669 63.43 19.93 60.25
CA GLU A 669 64.32 20.62 59.30
C GLU A 669 64.84 21.96 59.85
N GLU A 670 64.00 22.75 60.54
CA GLU A 670 64.46 23.98 61.21
C GLU A 670 65.27 23.61 62.48
N GLY A 671 64.96 22.49 63.14
CA GLY A 671 65.72 21.97 64.28
C GLY A 671 67.13 21.48 63.94
N LYS A 672 67.43 21.16 62.67
CA LYS A 672 68.79 20.91 62.18
C LYS A 672 69.60 22.20 61.98
N LYS A 673 68.93 23.34 61.78
CA LYS A 673 69.55 24.63 61.40
C LYS A 673 69.66 25.62 62.57
N SER A 674 68.84 25.49 63.62
CA SER A 674 68.82 26.39 64.78
C SER A 674 68.29 25.71 66.05
N VAL A 675 68.73 26.17 67.23
CA VAL A 675 68.25 25.74 68.56
C VAL A 675 67.00 26.51 69.02
N SER A 676 66.61 27.56 68.29
CA SER A 676 65.40 28.34 68.59
C SER A 676 64.12 27.61 68.16
N PRO A 677 63.00 27.72 68.91
CA PRO A 677 61.75 27.09 68.53
C PRO A 677 61.26 27.66 67.18
N PRO A 678 60.94 26.81 66.18
CA PRO A 678 60.51 27.28 64.88
C PRO A 678 59.21 28.11 64.97
N LYS A 679 59.05 29.16 64.15
CA LYS A 679 57.84 30.02 64.13
C LYS A 679 56.59 29.17 63.74
N LEU A 680 55.34 29.59 63.93
CA LEU A 680 54.13 28.89 63.42
C LEU A 680 53.93 27.40 63.88
N ILE A 681 54.25 27.07 65.14
CA ILE A 681 53.97 25.73 65.73
C ILE A 681 52.76 25.76 66.68
N SER A 682 52.25 26.95 67.04
CA SER A 682 51.13 27.03 67.97
C SER A 682 49.86 26.41 67.35
N PRO A 683 48.98 25.77 68.14
CA PRO A 683 47.71 25.23 67.65
C PRO A 683 46.85 26.27 66.93
N THR A 684 46.87 27.53 67.39
CA THR A 684 46.17 28.65 66.76
C THR A 684 46.71 28.98 65.37
N SER A 685 48.04 28.97 65.20
CA SER A 685 48.66 29.20 63.88
C SER A 685 48.41 28.05 62.91
N GLN A 686 48.33 26.82 63.41
CA GLN A 686 48.01 25.64 62.59
C GLN A 686 46.57 25.69 62.09
N LEU A 687 45.62 26.01 62.96
CA LEU A 687 44.22 26.16 62.57
C LEU A 687 44.05 27.30 61.56
N ALA A 688 44.77 28.41 61.71
CA ALA A 688 44.77 29.51 60.75
C ALA A 688 45.30 29.10 59.36
N ILE A 689 46.40 28.32 59.30
CA ILE A 689 46.94 27.79 58.04
C ILE A 689 45.93 26.83 57.38
N THR A 690 45.36 25.90 58.14
CA THR A 690 44.35 24.96 57.63
C THR A 690 43.10 25.69 57.15
N SER A 691 42.62 26.68 57.90
CA SER A 691 41.48 27.52 57.52
C SER A 691 41.75 28.32 56.25
N SER A 692 42.97 28.85 56.08
CA SER A 692 43.38 29.57 54.87
C SER A 692 43.33 28.66 53.64
N LEU A 693 43.89 27.45 53.74
CA LEU A 693 43.86 26.45 52.64
C LEU A 693 42.41 26.03 52.30
N ILE A 694 41.55 25.83 53.29
CA ILE A 694 40.13 25.50 53.07
C ILE A 694 39.39 26.67 52.40
N SER A 695 39.70 27.91 52.79
CA SER A 695 39.05 29.12 52.25
C SER A 695 39.28 29.28 50.74
N VAL A 696 40.40 28.80 50.20
CA VAL A 696 40.66 28.81 48.75
C VAL A 696 39.64 27.95 48.00
N GLN A 697 39.36 26.73 48.48
CA GLN A 697 38.34 25.86 47.88
C GLN A 697 36.93 26.46 48.04
N LEU A 698 36.63 27.01 49.22
CA LEU A 698 35.32 27.61 49.49
C LEU A 698 35.06 28.82 48.57
N LEU A 699 36.05 29.68 48.36
CA LEU A 699 35.97 30.81 47.44
C LEU A 699 35.75 30.33 45.99
N GLY A 700 36.46 29.28 45.56
CA GLY A 700 36.27 28.68 44.24
C GLY A 700 34.85 28.16 44.04
N VAL A 701 34.27 27.50 45.05
CA VAL A 701 32.87 27.04 45.01
C VAL A 701 31.90 28.24 44.96
N LEU A 702 32.10 29.29 45.76
CA LEU A 702 31.24 30.48 45.77
C LEU A 702 31.25 31.21 44.41
N ILE A 703 32.43 31.36 43.80
CA ILE A 703 32.55 31.92 42.44
C ILE A 703 31.78 31.06 41.44
N TRP A 704 31.91 29.73 41.56
CA TRP A 704 31.21 28.81 40.66
C TRP A 704 29.68 28.91 40.78
N PHE A 705 29.12 29.05 41.98
CA PHE A 705 27.68 29.33 42.15
C PHE A 705 27.22 30.64 41.48
N GLY A 706 28.08 31.66 41.44
CA GLY A 706 27.77 32.93 40.80
C GLY A 706 27.84 32.90 39.28
N VAL A 707 28.79 32.14 38.71
CA VAL A 707 28.98 32.03 37.25
C VAL A 707 27.97 31.07 36.62
N ASP A 708 27.70 29.95 37.28
CA ASP A 708 26.86 28.88 36.76
C ASP A 708 25.95 28.38 37.90
N PRO A 709 24.68 28.80 37.97
CA PRO A 709 23.77 28.39 39.04
C PRO A 709 23.39 26.90 38.90
N PRO A 710 23.23 26.16 40.02
CA PRO A 710 22.88 24.74 39.97
C PRO A 710 21.47 24.53 39.42
N ASN A 711 21.35 23.79 38.33
CA ASN A 711 20.07 23.40 37.75
C ASN A 711 20.03 21.90 37.45
N THR A 712 18.85 21.39 37.12
CA THR A 712 18.63 20.01 36.65
C THR A 712 18.25 20.02 35.17
N ILE A 713 18.83 19.11 34.40
CA ILE A 713 18.54 18.94 32.97
C ILE A 713 18.12 17.51 32.67
N ILE A 714 17.23 17.35 31.69
CA ILE A 714 16.88 16.05 31.13
C ILE A 714 17.58 15.92 29.79
N ASP A 715 18.54 15.01 29.72
CA ASP A 715 19.28 14.73 28.51
C ASP A 715 18.62 13.57 27.77
N TYR A 716 18.05 13.85 26.59
CA TYR A 716 17.45 12.82 25.76
C TYR A 716 18.45 12.21 24.78
N ASP A 717 19.58 12.86 24.47
CA ASP A 717 20.51 12.43 23.43
C ASP A 717 21.35 11.22 23.87
N GLU A 718 21.71 11.14 25.15
CA GLU A 718 22.52 10.04 25.68
C GLU A 718 21.85 8.66 25.54
N GLN A 719 20.51 8.59 25.48
CA GLN A 719 19.74 7.34 25.39
C GLN A 719 18.62 7.34 24.33
N LYS A 720 18.75 8.19 23.29
CA LYS A 720 17.84 8.17 22.13
C LYS A 720 18.26 7.10 21.13
N THR A 721 17.76 5.89 21.32
CA THR A 721 18.00 4.79 20.38
C THR A 721 17.20 4.96 19.09
N ILE A 722 17.67 4.30 18.01
CA ILE A 722 16.93 4.17 16.73
C ILE A 722 15.54 3.57 16.98
N ASN A 723 15.45 2.62 17.92
CA ASN A 723 14.16 2.06 18.35
C ASN A 723 13.47 3.01 19.35
N PRO A 724 12.28 3.55 19.04
CA PRO A 724 11.57 4.50 19.91
C PRO A 724 11.14 3.87 21.24
N ASP A 725 10.87 2.56 21.28
CA ASP A 725 10.42 1.86 22.49
C ASP A 725 11.51 1.79 23.57
N LYS A 726 12.78 1.82 23.15
CA LYS A 726 13.94 1.79 24.04
C LYS A 726 14.48 3.20 24.36
N ALA A 727 13.92 4.24 23.76
CA ALA A 727 14.30 5.62 24.02
C ALA A 727 13.98 6.01 25.47
N ARG A 728 14.95 6.62 26.14
CA ARG A 728 14.82 7.08 27.53
C ARG A 728 15.49 8.45 27.67
N GLY A 729 14.95 9.30 28.54
CA GLY A 729 15.61 10.56 28.93
C GLY A 729 16.33 10.40 30.25
N VAL A 730 17.54 10.93 30.40
CA VAL A 730 18.35 10.83 31.62
C VAL A 730 18.22 12.11 32.43
N LEU A 731 17.71 12.03 33.66
CA LEU A 731 17.67 13.17 34.57
C LEU A 731 19.02 13.31 35.31
N LYS A 732 19.72 14.44 35.10
CA LYS A 732 21.01 14.73 35.75
C LYS A 732 21.10 16.18 36.22
N CYS A 733 22.05 16.46 37.11
CA CYS A 733 22.43 17.83 37.43
C CYS A 733 23.13 18.45 36.21
N ASP A 734 22.91 19.74 35.97
CA ASP A 734 23.63 20.51 34.97
C ASP A 734 25.07 20.72 35.45
N ILE A 735 25.92 19.73 35.23
CA ILE A 735 27.33 19.77 35.60
C ILE A 735 28.12 18.99 34.55
N THR A 736 29.15 19.61 34.00
CA THR A 736 29.98 19.00 32.97
C THR A 736 31.09 18.13 33.59
N ASP A 737 31.58 17.14 32.83
CA ASP A 737 32.67 16.27 33.28
C ASP A 737 33.95 17.08 33.61
N LEU A 738 34.21 18.15 32.85
CA LEU A 738 35.32 19.08 33.11
C LEU A 738 35.16 19.82 34.43
N GLN A 739 33.95 20.32 34.70
CA GLN A 739 33.62 21.00 35.94
C GLN A 739 33.81 20.10 37.18
N ILE A 740 33.41 18.82 37.10
CA ILE A 740 33.66 17.83 38.15
C ILE A 740 35.16 17.71 38.44
N ILE A 741 36.00 17.64 37.41
CA ILE A 741 37.45 17.49 37.56
C ILE A 741 38.09 18.77 38.10
N CYS A 742 37.69 19.93 37.60
CA CYS A 742 38.15 21.22 38.11
C CYS A 742 37.86 21.35 39.62
N SER A 743 36.71 20.87 40.08
CA SER A 743 36.33 20.89 41.50
C SER A 743 37.27 20.05 42.39
N LEU A 744 37.78 18.93 41.85
CA LEU A 744 38.67 18.01 42.54
C LEU A 744 40.14 18.38 42.37
N GLY A 745 40.48 19.20 41.37
CA GLY A 745 41.85 19.57 41.02
C GLY A 745 42.65 20.16 42.17
N TYR A 746 42.06 21.08 42.95
CA TYR A 746 42.73 21.65 44.13
C TYR A 746 42.95 20.62 45.23
N SER A 747 41.99 19.71 45.46
CA SER A 747 42.15 18.61 46.42
C SER A 747 43.26 17.64 46.00
N ILE A 748 43.39 17.36 44.71
CA ILE A 748 44.48 16.55 44.15
C ILE A 748 45.83 17.27 44.32
N LEU A 749 45.88 18.59 44.08
CA LEU A 749 47.09 19.39 44.31
C LEU A 749 47.53 19.36 45.78
N LEU A 750 46.59 19.51 46.72
CA LEU A 750 46.86 19.38 48.14
C LEU A 750 47.38 17.98 48.48
N MET A 751 46.77 16.93 47.92
CA MET A 751 47.20 15.55 48.10
C MET A 751 48.64 15.34 47.60
N VAL A 752 48.98 15.77 46.38
CA VAL A 752 50.34 15.65 45.83
C VAL A 752 51.35 16.41 46.69
N THR A 753 50.99 17.63 47.12
CA THR A 753 51.83 18.44 48.01
C THR A 753 52.05 17.74 49.35
N CYS A 754 51.00 17.16 49.94
CA CYS A 754 51.10 16.33 51.15
C CYS A 754 52.08 15.17 50.96
N THR A 755 52.01 14.47 49.83
CA THR A 755 52.88 13.34 49.50
C THR A 755 54.35 13.77 49.42
N VAL A 756 54.65 14.91 48.80
CA VAL A 756 56.01 15.47 48.74
C VAL A 756 56.54 15.76 50.15
N TYR A 757 55.74 16.37 51.02
CA TYR A 757 56.13 16.61 52.41
C TYR A 757 56.28 15.30 53.21
N ALA A 758 55.40 14.32 52.99
CA ALA A 758 55.47 13.02 53.64
C ALA A 758 56.79 12.29 53.33
N ILE A 759 57.23 12.33 52.06
CA ILE A 759 58.53 11.80 51.62
C ILE A 759 59.67 12.50 52.36
N LYS A 760 59.65 13.84 52.43
CA LYS A 760 60.67 14.63 53.14
C LYS A 760 60.73 14.30 54.65
N THR A 761 59.61 13.89 55.25
CA THR A 761 59.53 13.53 56.67
C THR A 761 59.81 12.04 56.97
N ARG A 762 60.12 11.20 55.98
CA ARG A 762 60.33 9.76 56.17
C ARG A 762 61.53 9.41 57.06
N GLY A 763 62.55 10.27 57.10
CA GLY A 763 63.78 10.06 57.89
C GLY A 763 63.69 10.43 59.38
N VAL A 764 62.47 10.67 59.90
CA VAL A 764 62.25 11.04 61.31
C VAL A 764 62.42 9.81 62.23
N PRO A 765 63.19 9.91 63.33
CA PRO A 765 63.43 8.78 64.25
C PRO A 765 62.14 8.32 64.95
N GLU A 766 62.06 7.02 65.26
CA GLU A 766 60.86 6.30 65.74
C GLU A 766 60.28 6.84 67.06
N ASN A 767 60.98 7.70 67.78
CA ASN A 767 60.43 8.36 68.97
C ASN A 767 59.26 9.33 68.64
N PHE A 768 59.09 9.72 67.37
CA PHE A 768 57.95 10.49 66.84
C PHE A 768 57.15 9.66 65.81
N ASN A 769 56.49 8.61 66.31
CA ASN A 769 55.80 7.52 65.59
C ASN A 769 54.63 7.91 64.63
N GLU A 770 54.50 9.17 64.24
CA GLU A 770 53.37 9.64 63.44
C GLU A 770 53.68 9.81 61.94
N ALA A 771 54.94 9.97 61.55
CA ALA A 771 55.33 10.23 60.16
C ALA A 771 55.16 9.02 59.21
N LYS A 772 55.44 7.79 59.68
CA LYS A 772 55.31 6.57 58.85
C LYS A 772 53.85 6.28 58.46
N PRO A 773 52.86 6.27 59.38
CA PRO A 773 51.45 6.08 59.02
C PRO A 773 50.90 7.19 58.10
N ILE A 774 51.36 8.44 58.26
CA ILE A 774 51.02 9.55 57.34
C ILE A 774 51.54 9.26 55.93
N GLY A 775 52.79 8.82 55.79
CA GLY A 775 53.36 8.44 54.50
C GLY A 775 52.56 7.33 53.82
N PHE A 776 52.25 6.25 54.53
CA PHE A 776 51.43 5.15 53.98
C PHE A 776 50.05 5.61 53.54
N THR A 777 49.38 6.43 54.36
CA THR A 777 48.08 7.02 54.01
C THR A 777 48.16 7.78 52.69
N MET A 778 49.15 8.67 52.55
CA MET A 778 49.33 9.49 51.36
C MET A 778 49.65 8.66 50.10
N TYR A 779 50.52 7.65 50.20
CA TYR A 779 50.87 6.79 49.07
C TYR A 779 49.66 5.98 48.58
N THR A 780 48.92 5.38 49.50
CA THR A 780 47.73 4.60 49.14
C THR A 780 46.63 5.49 48.55
N THR A 781 46.40 6.69 49.09
CA THR A 781 45.42 7.63 48.50
C THR A 781 45.82 8.08 47.10
N CYS A 782 47.12 8.33 46.85
CA CYS A 782 47.58 8.68 45.50
C CYS A 782 47.31 7.57 44.47
N ILE A 783 47.50 6.30 44.83
CA ILE A 783 47.20 5.16 43.94
C ILE A 783 45.71 5.10 43.59
N VAL A 784 44.84 5.30 44.58
CA VAL A 784 43.37 5.31 44.37
C VAL A 784 42.95 6.40 43.39
N TRP A 785 43.50 7.62 43.53
CA TRP A 785 43.18 8.73 42.64
C TRP A 785 43.82 8.61 41.25
N LEU A 786 45.00 7.99 41.14
CA LEU A 786 45.61 7.66 39.84
C LEU A 786 44.80 6.62 39.08
N ALA A 787 44.15 5.67 39.77
CA ALA A 787 43.26 4.69 39.15
C ALA A 787 41.91 5.30 38.75
N PHE A 788 41.39 6.27 39.51
CA PHE A 788 40.11 6.94 39.22
C PHE A 788 40.10 7.65 37.86
N ILE A 789 41.14 8.43 37.54
CA ILE A 789 41.19 9.29 36.34
C ILE A 789 40.95 8.50 35.03
N PRO A 790 41.69 7.41 34.73
CA PRO A 790 41.46 6.65 33.49
C PRO A 790 40.10 5.95 33.46
N ILE A 791 39.55 5.50 34.60
CA ILE A 791 38.24 4.85 34.67
C ILE A 791 37.11 5.87 34.38
N PHE A 792 37.23 7.08 34.91
CA PHE A 792 36.24 8.14 34.73
C PHE A 792 36.11 8.59 33.26
N PHE A 793 37.23 8.74 32.56
CA PHE A 793 37.23 9.14 31.15
C PHE A 793 37.00 7.98 30.18
N GLY A 794 37.48 6.77 30.48
CA GLY A 794 37.29 5.60 29.61
C GLY A 794 35.83 5.17 29.48
N THR A 795 34.96 5.60 30.39
CA THR A 795 33.53 5.25 30.44
C THR A 795 32.63 6.33 29.83
N ALA A 796 33.20 7.42 29.31
CA ALA A 796 32.46 8.55 28.76
C ALA A 796 31.62 8.22 27.51
N GLN A 797 31.93 7.12 26.80
CA GLN A 797 31.20 6.68 25.60
C GLN A 797 30.20 5.52 25.86
N SER A 798 30.09 5.05 27.10
CA SER A 798 29.19 3.92 27.43
C SER A 798 27.74 4.38 27.58
N ALA A 799 26.78 3.56 27.15
CA ALA A 799 25.34 3.78 27.40
C ALA A 799 24.97 3.82 28.90
N GLU A 800 25.86 3.31 29.75
CA GLU A 800 25.75 3.30 31.21
C GLU A 800 26.64 4.36 31.89
N LYS A 801 27.09 5.38 31.14
CA LYS A 801 27.96 6.47 31.62
C LYS A 801 27.56 6.99 33.02
N LEU A 802 26.28 7.33 33.20
CA LEU A 802 25.75 7.86 34.46
C LEU A 802 26.02 6.92 35.65
N TYR A 803 25.76 5.62 35.47
CA TYR A 803 25.90 4.62 36.53
C TYR A 803 27.38 4.42 36.89
N ILE A 804 28.24 4.29 35.89
CA ILE A 804 29.65 3.93 36.10
C ILE A 804 30.44 5.11 36.68
N GLN A 805 30.27 6.33 36.15
CA GLN A 805 31.00 7.51 36.62
C GLN A 805 30.64 7.88 38.07
N THR A 806 29.35 7.89 38.40
CA THR A 806 28.87 8.21 39.76
C THR A 806 29.36 7.17 40.78
N THR A 807 29.27 5.89 40.44
CA THR A 807 29.71 4.79 41.32
C THR A 807 31.22 4.82 41.53
N THR A 808 32.01 5.00 40.46
CA THR A 808 33.47 5.04 40.56
C THR A 808 33.93 6.22 41.44
N LEU A 809 33.36 7.41 41.23
CA LEU A 809 33.69 8.60 42.01
C LEU A 809 33.40 8.40 43.51
N THR A 810 32.21 7.89 43.83
CA THR A 810 31.83 7.63 45.23
C THR A 810 32.72 6.56 45.89
N ILE A 811 33.03 5.46 45.20
CA ILE A 811 33.93 4.41 45.73
C ILE A 811 35.34 4.98 45.99
N SER A 812 35.90 5.75 45.07
CA SER A 812 37.23 6.36 45.23
C SER A 812 37.30 7.30 46.44
N MET A 813 36.23 8.06 46.69
CA MET A 813 36.11 8.92 47.88
C MET A 813 36.00 8.10 49.17
N ASN A 814 35.14 7.09 49.20
CA ASN A 814 34.97 6.19 50.34
C ASN A 814 36.29 5.48 50.70
N LEU A 815 37.01 4.98 49.69
CA LEU A 815 38.27 4.29 49.90
C LEU A 815 39.35 5.25 50.43
N SER A 816 39.42 6.48 49.89
CA SER A 816 40.36 7.50 50.38
C SER A 816 40.12 7.86 51.84
N ALA A 817 38.85 8.04 52.24
CA ALA A 817 38.45 8.31 53.62
C ALA A 817 38.77 7.11 54.54
N SER A 818 38.52 5.88 54.08
CA SER A 818 38.76 4.65 54.84
C SER A 818 40.25 4.40 55.08
N VAL A 819 41.10 4.69 54.10
CA VAL A 819 42.56 4.60 54.24
C VAL A 819 43.05 5.60 55.28
N ALA A 820 42.56 6.85 55.25
CA ALA A 820 42.91 7.85 56.25
C ALA A 820 42.46 7.46 57.67
N LEU A 821 41.25 6.94 57.81
CA LEU A 821 40.73 6.48 59.10
C LEU A 821 41.51 5.26 59.64
N GLY A 822 41.71 4.25 58.78
CA GLY A 822 42.35 2.98 59.12
C GLY A 822 43.84 3.13 59.44
N MET A 823 44.60 3.88 58.64
CA MET A 823 46.05 3.98 58.84
C MET A 823 46.45 5.02 59.88
N LEU A 824 45.72 6.14 60.01
CA LEU A 824 46.09 7.23 60.94
C LEU A 824 45.50 7.08 62.34
N TYR A 825 44.27 6.57 62.45
CA TYR A 825 43.51 6.62 63.70
C TYR A 825 43.30 5.27 64.35
N MET A 826 43.10 4.18 63.60
CA MET A 826 42.93 2.85 64.22
C MET A 826 44.10 2.44 65.13
N PRO A 827 45.38 2.62 64.75
CA PRO A 827 46.49 2.29 65.67
C PRO A 827 46.45 3.08 66.98
N LYS A 828 45.96 4.33 66.95
CA LYS A 828 45.85 5.19 68.12
C LYS A 828 44.68 4.80 69.01
N VAL A 829 43.52 4.53 68.40
CA VAL A 829 42.33 4.06 69.12
C VAL A 829 42.59 2.69 69.76
N TYR A 830 43.28 1.79 69.04
CA TYR A 830 43.70 0.49 69.57
C TYR A 830 44.54 0.63 70.84
N VAL A 831 45.56 1.50 70.83
CA VAL A 831 46.39 1.75 72.02
C VAL A 831 45.59 2.43 73.15
N ILE A 832 44.70 3.38 72.85
CA ILE A 832 43.90 4.08 73.87
C ILE A 832 42.94 3.12 74.60
N ILE A 833 42.35 2.16 73.90
CA ILE A 833 41.33 1.24 74.46
C ILE A 833 41.95 -0.03 75.05
N PHE A 834 42.84 -0.70 74.32
CA PHE A 834 43.34 -2.03 74.67
C PHE A 834 44.68 -2.01 75.42
N HIS A 835 45.46 -0.93 75.31
CA HIS A 835 46.78 -0.80 75.94
C HIS A 835 46.96 0.53 76.70
N PRO A 836 46.11 0.83 77.71
CA PRO A 836 46.17 2.08 78.46
C PRO A 836 47.51 2.30 79.20
N GLU A 837 48.27 1.24 79.47
CA GLU A 837 49.61 1.28 80.05
C GLU A 837 50.64 2.02 79.18
N LEU A 838 50.41 2.09 77.86
CA LEU A 838 51.25 2.84 76.92
C LEU A 838 50.85 4.32 76.83
N ASN A 839 49.78 4.72 77.51
CA ASN A 839 49.17 6.06 77.47
C ASN A 839 49.63 6.99 78.61
N VAL A 840 50.88 6.87 79.04
CA VAL A 840 51.49 7.69 80.11
C VAL A 840 52.62 8.59 79.58
N GLN A 841 52.79 9.76 80.20
CA GLN A 841 53.78 10.75 79.79
C GLN A 841 55.19 10.27 80.17
N LYS A 842 56.01 9.82 79.21
CA LYS A 842 57.43 9.50 79.47
C LYS A 842 58.15 10.80 79.90
N ARG A 843 58.60 10.86 81.17
CA ARG A 843 59.39 11.99 81.73
C ARG A 843 60.57 12.31 80.81
N LYS A 844 60.61 13.52 80.26
CA LYS A 844 61.74 14.05 79.49
C LYS A 844 62.96 14.18 80.41
N ARG A 845 64.05 13.45 80.14
CA ARG A 845 65.39 13.87 80.61
C ARG A 845 65.71 15.19 79.92
N SER A 846 65.81 16.26 80.71
CA SER A 846 66.12 17.61 80.25
C SER A 846 67.42 17.62 79.44
N PHE A 847 67.37 18.13 78.22
CA PHE A 847 68.51 18.33 77.31
C PHE A 847 69.62 19.20 77.96
N LYS A 848 69.27 19.96 79.01
CA LYS A 848 70.21 20.73 79.85
C LYS A 848 71.17 19.86 80.68
N ALA A 849 70.78 18.64 81.06
CA ALA A 849 71.60 17.77 81.93
C ALA A 849 72.68 16.98 81.16
N VAL A 850 72.45 16.69 79.87
CA VAL A 850 73.41 15.95 79.03
C VAL A 850 74.58 16.85 78.60
N VAL A 851 74.33 18.15 78.37
CA VAL A 851 75.37 19.12 78.02
C VAL A 851 76.27 19.42 79.23
N THR A 852 75.72 19.52 80.44
CA THR A 852 76.52 19.72 81.68
C THR A 852 77.35 18.49 82.06
N ALA A 853 76.87 17.27 81.77
CA ALA A 853 77.64 16.04 81.97
C ALA A 853 78.78 15.88 80.94
N ALA A 854 78.60 16.37 79.71
CA ALA A 854 79.63 16.33 78.67
C ALA A 854 80.77 17.35 78.87
N THR A 855 80.56 18.42 79.66
CA THR A 855 81.62 19.42 79.95
C THR A 855 82.48 19.06 81.16
N MET A 856 82.08 18.10 82.00
CA MET A 856 82.83 17.72 83.21
C MET A 856 83.76 16.50 83.05
N SER A 857 83.76 15.82 81.91
CA SER A 857 84.54 14.58 81.72
C SER A 857 85.87 14.74 80.97
N SER A 858 86.39 15.97 80.77
CA SER A 858 87.65 16.21 80.03
C SER A 858 88.83 16.72 80.89
N ARG A 859 88.82 16.53 82.22
CA ARG A 859 90.00 16.79 83.07
C ARG A 859 90.21 15.68 84.11
N LEU A 860 91.14 14.77 83.80
CA LEU A 860 91.96 13.87 84.66
C LEU A 860 92.08 12.50 83.93
N SER A 861 93.06 12.31 83.05
CA SER A 861 94.51 12.08 83.30
C SER A 861 94.86 10.59 83.41
N HIS A 862 95.46 10.08 82.33
CA HIS A 862 96.67 9.23 82.26
C HIS A 862 96.84 7.93 83.10
N LYS A 863 97.08 6.85 82.32
CA LYS A 863 98.13 5.77 82.49
C LYS A 863 97.80 4.54 83.39
N PRO A 864 98.53 3.39 83.27
CA PRO A 864 98.15 2.22 82.45
C PRO A 864 98.14 0.85 83.21
N SER A 865 97.86 -0.23 82.47
CA SER A 865 98.37 -1.63 82.63
C SER A 865 97.41 -2.74 83.08
N ASP A 866 97.52 -3.82 82.29
CA ASP A 866 97.29 -5.25 82.50
C ASP A 866 95.92 -5.94 82.35
N ARG A 867 95.95 -6.81 81.32
CA ARG A 867 95.17 -8.00 80.91
C ARG A 867 94.89 -8.99 82.06
N PRO A 868 94.08 -10.08 81.90
CA PRO A 868 93.82 -10.78 80.63
C PRO A 868 92.41 -11.35 80.33
N ASN A 869 92.28 -11.63 79.03
CA ASN A 869 91.66 -12.77 78.34
C ASN A 869 90.14 -12.89 78.14
N GLY A 870 89.81 -12.96 76.85
CA GLY A 870 88.56 -13.47 76.29
C GLY A 870 88.29 -12.98 74.85
N GLU A 871 89.21 -13.23 73.90
CA GLU A 871 89.01 -13.09 72.43
C GLU A 871 87.95 -14.11 71.93
N ALA A 872 87.26 -14.00 70.78
CA ALA A 872 87.59 -13.51 69.43
C ALA A 872 86.28 -13.14 68.69
N LYS A 873 86.17 -11.97 68.05
CA LYS A 873 86.47 -11.60 66.64
C LYS A 873 85.55 -12.18 65.54
N THR A 874 84.83 -11.22 64.95
CA THR A 874 84.29 -11.00 63.60
C THR A 874 85.17 -11.39 62.41
N GLU A 875 84.53 -11.71 61.27
CA GLU A 875 84.84 -11.30 59.87
C GLU A 875 83.59 -11.60 59.00
N LEU A 876 82.91 -10.65 58.33
CA LEU A 876 83.17 -9.85 57.12
C LEU A 876 82.96 -10.58 55.77
N CYS A 877 81.92 -10.11 55.07
CA CYS A 877 81.58 -10.06 53.63
C CYS A 877 82.32 -10.91 52.57
N GLU A 878 81.56 -11.48 51.63
CA GLU A 878 81.72 -11.17 50.19
C GLU A 878 80.50 -11.53 49.31
N ASN A 879 80.36 -10.77 48.22
CA ASN A 879 79.38 -10.86 47.13
C ASN A 879 79.66 -12.04 46.18
N VAL A 880 78.69 -12.38 45.30
CA VAL A 880 78.80 -12.48 43.81
C VAL A 880 77.69 -13.39 43.22
N ASP A 881 76.90 -12.78 42.31
CA ASP A 881 75.97 -13.31 41.29
C ASP A 881 76.71 -14.08 40.13
N PRO A 882 76.13 -14.56 38.99
CA PRO A 882 74.74 -14.92 38.60
C PRO A 882 74.60 -16.18 37.67
N ASN A 883 73.35 -16.44 37.22
CA ASN A 883 72.89 -16.92 35.89
C ASN A 883 72.71 -18.42 35.52
N SER A 884 71.49 -18.76 35.03
CA SER A 884 71.20 -19.48 33.75
C SER A 884 69.67 -19.52 33.48
N LYS A 885 69.13 -18.73 32.52
CA LYS A 885 68.71 -19.03 31.11
C LYS A 885 67.46 -19.89 30.89
N TYR A 886 66.54 -19.38 30.06
CA TYR A 886 65.81 -20.15 29.05
C TYR A 886 65.57 -19.33 27.76
N PHE A 887 65.57 -20.05 26.63
CA PHE A 887 65.67 -19.63 25.23
C PHE A 887 64.30 -19.39 24.57
N GLY A 888 64.26 -18.65 23.45
CA GLY A 888 63.13 -18.66 22.51
C GLY A 888 63.13 -17.53 21.47
N SER A 889 63.60 -17.85 20.27
CA SER A 889 63.90 -17.00 19.10
C SER A 889 62.77 -16.82 18.07
N HIS A 890 62.71 -15.67 17.39
CA HIS A 890 62.64 -15.43 15.92
C HIS A 890 62.32 -13.93 15.66
N GLU A 891 63.21 -13.08 15.13
CA GLU A 891 63.51 -12.78 13.69
C GLU A 891 62.26 -12.72 12.80
N ARG A 892 61.97 -11.75 11.94
CA ARG A 892 62.66 -10.69 11.14
C ARG A 892 61.50 -9.78 10.65
N MET A 893 61.58 -8.51 10.27
CA MET A 893 62.62 -7.60 9.76
C MET A 893 62.12 -6.17 10.02
#